data_AF-A0A8J6J9B3-F1
#
_entry.id   AF-A0A8J6J9B3-F1
#
_cell.length_a   1.000
_cell.length_b   1.000
_cell.length_c   1.000
_cell.angle_alpha   90.00
_cell.angle_beta   90.00
_cell.angle_gamma   90.00
#
_symmetry.space_group_name_H-M   'P 1'
#
loop_
_entity.id
_entity.type
_entity.pdbx_description
1 polymer ?
#
loop_
_entity_poly.entity_id
_entity_poly.type
_entity_poly.pdbx_seq_one_letter_code
_entity_poly.pdbx_strand_id
1 'polypeptide(L)'
;MRNLKRALSLALASVMVMGLMVVGTGASYVDVSSKNNQEAIEVLQAVGVMTGDENGKFNPDANVTRNEMAVIMSNMLDYKVSNYAGTAPFTDVPAWAEPYVAACWTHGIISGYDAKTFGGSDSVTAAQAALMMMKALGYFQYQSDFGDDWQLSTIRQANQIDLYNDVDVAAIEAMTRNDVAQLALNTLEATQVIVGREPGKVVTPDGTTVYLGSAEYSDLYKSGSRYKSISAEQDESKKYSAELGEDLFAGELKKIADDSDDFGRPAVIWSYEGDEIGKYAGEEPVMTYVKDFDKDEVKDLEKDGYDFDGATIYVNGSVETGLDSVADLAARKYKGTVIELYAAEDDDKKIDRIVLLQGYLAQVTDMDDEDVTMDVYNPWLNNDDEAVSFTVEDNSKDDDDWFDRLSKRYDVDDYFVIFIEAADVNDDNDVLAVSDVETVSGTVKTVKITDDMENGYNGSFTLDGTKYTLASGYNNVEINAGDEYDFFLDENGFVIGAKAANDEIKIDDYVFVKAASTSGFDAIAKVMFMDGTSKSITVSEVNGSEIDGDTTSWNTANFGNAFYTFKEKKNGEYELEVVKNQASTTSATVDNVAKPISGVSLTGNSSTLFIAKDKVYTGVKNAPEVEAGPVYYIYDGARLVVVYAKNEGSASTSADELVYVLSDNYAVGLDDDDEEYYEYDVFMDGEKTTLMTREDDLDKGLYQIKGYEDDLYAEFKDSVDSDLVKTESDVTNVDYEDGTLTLDGEGYLLADDVKVYTIDGTTVKSIGAGSIENRVTKDGFDNVTLIQLDEDDNEFVIVYLTK
;
A
#
# COMPACT_ATOMS: atom_id res chain seq x y z
N MET A 1 -40.30 4.06 -32.29
CA MET A 1 -39.84 3.20 -31.16
C MET A 1 -39.12 1.93 -31.64
N ARG A 2 -38.11 2.06 -32.52
CA ARG A 2 -37.18 0.97 -32.89
C ARG A 2 -35.70 1.40 -32.92
N ASN A 3 -35.41 2.66 -32.58
CA ASN A 3 -34.05 3.23 -32.53
C ASN A 3 -33.71 3.83 -31.15
N LEU A 4 -34.43 3.45 -30.09
CA LEU A 4 -34.20 3.90 -28.71
C LEU A 4 -33.65 2.77 -27.81
N LYS A 5 -33.06 1.74 -28.42
CA LYS A 5 -32.50 0.56 -27.72
C LYS A 5 -31.03 0.29 -28.07
N ARG A 6 -30.34 1.25 -28.67
CA ARG A 6 -28.91 1.12 -29.04
C ARG A 6 -28.01 2.29 -28.59
N ALA A 7 -28.56 3.34 -28.00
CA ALA A 7 -27.81 4.45 -27.38
C ALA A 7 -28.09 4.53 -25.86
N LEU A 8 -28.31 3.37 -25.24
CA LEU A 8 -28.55 3.23 -23.80
C LEU A 8 -27.95 1.88 -23.38
N SER A 9 -26.68 1.71 -23.73
CA SER A 9 -25.77 0.88 -22.96
C SER A 9 -25.00 1.87 -22.09
N LEU A 10 -25.62 2.26 -20.97
CA LEU A 10 -24.83 2.74 -19.83
C LEU A 10 -23.91 1.56 -19.47
N ALA A 11 -22.68 1.58 -19.98
CA ALA A 11 -21.56 1.00 -19.23
C ALA A 11 -21.12 2.05 -18.20
N LEU A 12 -22.08 2.52 -17.39
CA LEU A 12 -21.81 3.14 -16.11
C LEU A 12 -21.36 1.98 -15.19
N ALA A 13 -20.19 1.42 -15.48
CA ALA A 13 -19.35 0.98 -14.40
C ALA A 13 -19.01 2.28 -13.66
N SER A 14 -19.11 2.25 -12.35
CA SER A 14 -18.45 3.21 -11.48
C SER A 14 -16.96 3.24 -11.85
N VAL A 15 -16.60 4.02 -12.87
CA VAL A 15 -15.22 4.43 -13.11
C VAL A 15 -15.03 5.48 -12.03
N MET A 16 -14.35 5.10 -10.93
CA MET A 16 -13.75 6.12 -10.07
C MET A 16 -12.87 6.94 -11.02
N VAL A 17 -13.16 8.24 -11.09
CA VAL A 17 -12.66 9.18 -12.10
C VAL A 17 -11.14 9.11 -12.14
N MET A 18 -10.57 8.43 -13.14
CA MET A 18 -9.12 8.40 -13.40
C MET A 18 -8.64 9.66 -14.14
N GLY A 19 -9.50 10.65 -14.35
CA GLY A 19 -9.12 11.98 -14.79
C GLY A 19 -8.14 12.69 -13.83
N LEU A 20 -7.92 12.13 -12.62
CA LEU A 20 -7.16 12.71 -11.53
C LEU A 20 -5.71 12.17 -11.36
N MET A 21 -5.14 11.40 -12.31
CA MET A 21 -3.69 11.11 -12.23
C MET A 21 -2.89 12.39 -12.45
N VAL A 22 -2.51 13.06 -11.37
CA VAL A 22 -1.87 14.38 -11.36
C VAL A 22 -0.35 14.22 -11.28
N VAL A 23 0.37 15.07 -12.03
CA VAL A 23 1.81 15.26 -11.84
C VAL A 23 2.01 16.65 -11.23
N GLY A 24 1.82 16.70 -9.91
CA GLY A 24 2.10 17.91 -9.13
C GLY A 24 3.61 17.98 -8.88
N THR A 25 4.24 19.08 -9.31
CA THR A 25 5.59 19.50 -8.89
C THR A 25 5.59 20.09 -7.47
N GLY A 26 4.41 20.27 -6.87
CA GLY A 26 4.22 20.71 -5.48
C GLY A 26 4.16 19.55 -4.48
N ALA A 27 4.42 19.87 -3.21
CA ALA A 27 4.46 18.97 -2.06
C ALA A 27 3.20 18.09 -1.97
N SER A 28 3.28 16.87 -2.50
CA SER A 28 2.23 15.86 -2.38
C SER A 28 2.32 15.21 -1.01
N TYR A 29 1.18 15.12 -0.30
CA TYR A 29 1.12 14.38 0.95
C TYR A 29 1.36 12.88 0.69
N VAL A 30 2.14 12.22 1.55
CA VAL A 30 2.54 10.81 1.36
C VAL A 30 1.34 9.84 1.29
N ASP A 31 0.21 10.22 1.89
CA ASP A 31 -1.03 9.45 1.95
C ASP A 31 -2.08 9.89 0.91
N VAL A 32 -1.71 10.74 -0.04
CA VAL A 32 -2.54 11.13 -1.19
C VAL A 32 -2.10 10.33 -2.42
N SER A 33 -3.08 9.89 -3.21
CA SER A 33 -2.90 9.07 -4.42
C SER A 33 -3.78 9.58 -5.55
N SER A 34 -3.67 8.98 -6.74
CA SER A 34 -4.52 9.25 -7.91
C SER A 34 -6.03 9.03 -7.66
N LYS A 35 -6.42 8.33 -6.60
CA LYS A 35 -7.82 8.16 -6.18
C LYS A 35 -8.39 9.40 -5.48
N ASN A 36 -7.53 10.31 -5.05
CA ASN A 36 -7.90 11.50 -4.31
C ASN A 36 -7.95 12.72 -5.25
N ASN A 37 -8.65 13.76 -4.82
CA ASN A 37 -8.78 15.04 -5.52
C ASN A 37 -7.51 15.87 -5.34
N GLN A 38 -6.40 15.40 -5.92
CA GLN A 38 -5.06 15.95 -5.72
C GLN A 38 -4.97 17.44 -6.12
N GLU A 39 -5.59 17.85 -7.23
CA GLU A 39 -5.71 19.27 -7.63
C GLU A 39 -6.29 20.13 -6.52
N ALA A 40 -7.42 19.72 -5.96
CA ALA A 40 -8.08 20.46 -4.89
C ALA A 40 -7.24 20.51 -3.62
N ILE A 41 -6.58 19.41 -3.26
CA ILE A 41 -5.73 19.33 -2.07
C ILE A 41 -4.53 20.28 -2.21
N GLU A 42 -3.81 20.22 -3.31
CA GLU A 42 -2.60 21.02 -3.57
C GLU A 42 -2.94 22.52 -3.68
N VAL A 43 -4.00 22.88 -4.40
CA VAL A 43 -4.45 24.28 -4.51
C VAL A 43 -4.85 24.83 -3.15
N LEU A 44 -5.63 24.09 -2.36
CA LEU A 44 -6.09 24.56 -1.05
C LEU A 44 -4.99 24.60 -0.01
N GLN A 45 -3.97 23.74 -0.12
CA GLN A 45 -2.75 23.82 0.67
C GLN A 45 -1.95 25.08 0.33
N ALA A 46 -1.71 25.32 -0.96
CA ALA A 46 -0.96 26.48 -1.42
C ALA A 46 -1.61 27.81 -1.00
N VAL A 47 -2.95 27.89 -1.02
CA VAL A 47 -3.69 29.08 -0.55
C VAL A 47 -3.99 29.07 0.95
N GLY A 48 -3.53 28.07 1.71
CA GLY A 48 -3.65 28.00 3.16
C GLY A 48 -5.07 27.76 3.70
N VAL A 49 -5.97 27.23 2.87
CA VAL A 49 -7.36 26.95 3.24
C VAL A 49 -7.47 25.62 3.99
N MET A 50 -6.78 24.59 3.51
CA MET A 50 -6.68 23.27 4.13
C MET A 50 -5.22 22.88 4.24
N THR A 51 -4.81 22.31 5.36
CA THR A 51 -3.45 21.82 5.58
C THR A 51 -3.51 20.41 6.18
N GLY A 52 -2.50 19.61 5.91
CA GLY A 52 -2.27 18.31 6.54
C GLY A 52 -1.85 18.43 8.01
N ASP A 53 -1.55 17.28 8.60
CA ASP A 53 -1.12 17.17 9.98
C ASP A 53 0.39 17.41 10.16
N GLU A 54 0.86 17.32 11.41
CA GLU A 54 2.26 17.55 11.78
C GLU A 54 3.21 16.45 11.26
N ASN A 55 2.67 15.31 10.80
CA ASN A 55 3.44 14.17 10.26
C ASN A 55 3.53 14.19 8.74
N GLY A 56 3.08 15.28 8.08
CA GLY A 56 3.10 15.38 6.62
C GLY A 56 2.03 14.53 5.93
N LYS A 57 0.91 14.23 6.61
CA LYS A 57 -0.24 13.52 6.02
C LYS A 57 -1.45 14.41 5.84
N PHE A 58 -2.15 14.28 4.72
CA PHE A 58 -3.40 15.00 4.49
C PHE A 58 -4.57 14.37 5.24
N ASN A 59 -4.54 13.06 5.43
CA ASN A 59 -5.63 12.22 5.93
C ASN A 59 -6.90 12.31 5.05
N PRO A 60 -6.84 11.97 3.74
CA PRO A 60 -7.95 12.20 2.81
C PRO A 60 -9.26 11.53 3.22
N ASP A 61 -9.20 10.32 3.79
CA ASP A 61 -10.36 9.52 4.19
C ASP A 61 -10.98 9.93 5.54
N ALA A 62 -10.33 10.84 6.29
CA ALA A 62 -10.83 11.25 7.58
C ALA A 62 -12.08 12.14 7.43
N ASN A 63 -13.12 11.85 8.20
CA ASN A 63 -14.33 12.68 8.21
C ASN A 63 -14.06 14.06 8.80
N VAL A 64 -14.61 15.11 8.17
CA VAL A 64 -14.50 16.49 8.67
C VAL A 64 -15.61 16.77 9.68
N THR A 65 -15.25 17.25 10.87
CA THR A 65 -16.19 17.72 11.88
C THR A 65 -16.72 19.11 11.57
N ARG A 66 -17.88 19.47 12.12
CA ARG A 66 -18.45 20.83 12.00
C ARG A 66 -17.53 21.92 12.57
N ASN A 67 -16.72 21.60 13.58
CA ASN A 67 -15.69 22.50 14.09
C ASN A 67 -14.58 22.74 13.07
N GLU A 68 -14.05 21.68 12.46
CA GLU A 68 -13.02 21.78 11.42
C GLU A 68 -13.55 22.50 10.18
N MET A 69 -14.80 22.24 9.79
CA MET A 69 -15.45 22.98 8.70
C MET A 69 -15.49 24.49 8.99
N ALA A 70 -15.70 24.91 10.24
CA ALA A 70 -15.65 26.33 10.60
C ALA A 70 -14.24 26.92 10.50
N VAL A 71 -13.19 26.11 10.73
CA VAL A 71 -11.80 26.50 10.48
C VAL A 71 -11.57 26.70 8.98
N ILE A 72 -11.94 25.72 8.15
CA ILE A 72 -11.80 25.76 6.68
C ILE A 72 -12.50 27.01 6.12
N MET A 73 -13.76 27.26 6.51
CA MET A 73 -14.49 28.46 6.07
C MET A 73 -13.84 29.76 6.53
N SER A 74 -13.29 29.79 7.75
CA SER A 74 -12.64 31.01 8.27
C SER A 74 -11.30 31.28 7.58
N ASN A 75 -10.54 30.23 7.26
CA ASN A 75 -9.28 30.34 6.52
C ASN A 75 -9.54 30.79 5.09
N MET A 76 -10.50 30.16 4.40
CA MET A 76 -10.94 30.56 3.05
C MET A 76 -11.35 32.03 3.01
N LEU A 77 -12.17 32.48 3.95
CA LEU A 77 -12.70 33.85 3.96
C LEU A 77 -11.75 34.89 4.62
N ASP A 78 -10.52 34.50 4.94
CA ASP A 78 -9.50 35.30 5.66
C ASP A 78 -10.07 36.06 6.87
N TYR A 79 -10.81 35.33 7.71
CA TYR A 79 -11.40 35.91 8.91
C TYR A 79 -10.36 36.09 10.01
N LYS A 80 -10.29 37.31 10.55
CA LYS A 80 -9.57 37.60 11.80
C LYS A 80 -10.36 37.08 13.00
N VAL A 81 -10.34 35.76 13.22
CA VAL A 81 -11.18 35.03 14.18
C VAL A 81 -11.08 35.54 15.62
N SER A 82 -9.92 36.05 16.01
CA SER A 82 -9.70 36.64 17.35
C SER A 82 -10.61 37.82 17.66
N ASN A 83 -11.14 38.52 16.64
CA ASN A 83 -12.09 39.63 16.82
C ASN A 83 -13.51 39.16 17.20
N TYR A 84 -13.81 37.88 17.01
CA TYR A 84 -15.15 37.32 17.19
C TYR A 84 -15.27 36.39 18.39
N ALA A 85 -14.17 36.09 19.09
CA ALA A 85 -14.19 35.22 20.27
C ALA A 85 -15.23 35.68 21.31
N GLY A 86 -16.05 34.74 21.77
CA GLY A 86 -17.14 34.94 22.72
C GLY A 86 -18.43 35.55 22.15
N THR A 87 -18.54 35.70 20.82
CA THR A 87 -19.75 36.24 20.19
C THR A 87 -20.81 35.17 19.88
N ALA A 88 -20.40 33.92 19.62
CA ALA A 88 -21.33 32.83 19.39
C ALA A 88 -22.05 32.41 20.69
N PRO A 89 -23.34 32.01 20.61
CA PRO A 89 -24.13 31.61 21.78
C PRO A 89 -23.94 30.16 22.21
N PHE A 90 -23.07 29.40 21.51
CA PHE A 90 -22.93 27.96 21.66
C PHE A 90 -22.12 27.59 22.90
N THR A 91 -22.51 26.49 23.55
CA THR A 91 -21.91 26.05 24.83
C THR A 91 -21.13 24.74 24.72
N ASP A 92 -21.19 24.09 23.56
CA ASP A 92 -20.62 22.78 23.23
C ASP A 92 -19.44 22.88 22.25
N VAL A 93 -18.90 24.09 22.02
CA VAL A 93 -17.76 24.32 21.12
C VAL A 93 -16.46 24.34 21.95
N PRO A 94 -15.43 23.56 21.59
CA PRO A 94 -14.15 23.56 22.30
C PRO A 94 -13.40 24.88 22.09
N ALA A 95 -12.51 25.21 23.04
CA ALA A 95 -11.82 26.51 23.06
C ALA A 95 -10.99 26.81 21.80
N TRP A 96 -10.42 25.77 21.16
CA TRP A 96 -9.65 25.94 19.94
C TRP A 96 -10.53 26.32 18.73
N ALA A 97 -11.76 25.81 18.66
CA ALA A 97 -12.69 26.06 17.56
C ALA A 97 -13.56 27.30 17.78
N GLU A 98 -13.72 27.74 19.03
CA GLU A 98 -14.64 28.81 19.40
C GLU A 98 -14.47 30.10 18.58
N PRO A 99 -13.26 30.64 18.38
CA PRO A 99 -13.10 31.87 17.60
C PRO A 99 -13.53 31.72 16.13
N TYR A 100 -13.29 30.55 15.54
CA TYR A 100 -13.64 30.21 14.15
C TYR A 100 -15.15 30.08 13.98
N VAL A 101 -15.79 29.30 14.86
CA VAL A 101 -17.24 29.15 14.90
C VAL A 101 -17.89 30.52 15.15
N ALA A 102 -17.34 31.33 16.04
CA ALA A 102 -17.88 32.65 16.33
C ALA A 102 -17.76 33.63 15.14
N ALA A 103 -16.65 33.58 14.40
CA ALA A 103 -16.48 34.36 13.17
C ALA A 103 -17.51 33.97 12.10
N CYS A 104 -17.58 32.68 11.78
CA CYS A 104 -18.52 32.17 10.78
C CYS A 104 -19.99 32.41 11.18
N TRP A 105 -20.33 32.30 12.47
CA TRP A 105 -21.67 32.57 12.97
C TRP A 105 -22.03 34.04 12.84
N THR A 106 -21.11 34.95 13.18
CA THR A 106 -21.32 36.39 13.09
C THR A 106 -21.55 36.85 11.65
N HIS A 107 -20.89 36.21 10.68
CA HIS A 107 -21.09 36.46 9.24
C HIS A 107 -22.27 35.68 8.64
N GLY A 108 -23.00 34.89 9.44
CA GLY A 108 -24.18 34.17 8.97
C GLY A 108 -23.89 32.99 8.03
N ILE A 109 -22.64 32.50 8.03
CA ILE A 109 -22.18 31.33 7.27
C ILE A 109 -22.68 30.04 7.91
N ILE A 110 -22.62 29.97 9.24
CA ILE A 110 -23.02 28.77 10.01
C ILE A 110 -24.16 29.04 10.98
N SER A 111 -24.87 27.97 11.36
CA SER A 111 -25.88 27.97 12.41
C SER A 111 -25.78 26.69 13.24
N GLY A 112 -26.26 26.75 14.49
CA GLY A 112 -26.36 25.59 15.38
C GLY A 112 -27.68 24.83 15.18
N TYR A 113 -27.77 23.64 15.75
CA TYR A 113 -29.01 22.86 15.75
C TYR A 113 -30.11 23.52 16.57
N ASP A 114 -29.71 24.26 17.61
CA ASP A 114 -30.61 25.13 18.36
C ASP A 114 -29.88 26.41 18.82
N ALA A 115 -30.52 27.16 19.71
CA ALA A 115 -30.01 28.44 20.19
C ALA A 115 -28.71 28.35 21.00
N LYS A 116 -28.30 27.18 21.49
CA LYS A 116 -27.13 26.99 22.37
C LYS A 116 -26.25 25.80 22.01
N THR A 117 -26.67 24.95 21.09
CA THR A 117 -25.94 23.76 20.65
C THR A 117 -25.52 23.89 19.20
N PHE A 118 -24.22 23.81 18.95
CA PHE A 118 -23.64 23.82 17.61
C PHE A 118 -23.54 22.42 16.99
N GLY A 119 -23.29 21.38 17.79
CA GLY A 119 -22.98 20.04 17.31
C GLY A 119 -21.57 19.95 16.72
N GLY A 120 -20.59 20.62 17.33
CA GLY A 120 -19.26 20.83 16.72
C GLY A 120 -18.46 19.55 16.44
N SER A 121 -18.67 18.50 17.24
CA SER A 121 -17.99 17.20 17.09
C SER A 121 -18.65 16.27 16.07
N ASP A 122 -19.84 16.61 15.57
CA ASP A 122 -20.52 15.81 14.56
C ASP A 122 -19.86 16.03 13.19
N SER A 123 -19.80 14.98 12.37
CA SER A 123 -19.30 15.09 10.99
C SER A 123 -20.20 16.01 10.17
N VAL A 124 -19.59 16.87 9.35
CA VAL A 124 -20.32 17.73 8.43
C VAL A 124 -20.85 16.90 7.27
N THR A 125 -22.09 17.13 6.88
CA THR A 125 -22.70 16.48 5.70
C THR A 125 -22.50 17.32 4.45
N ALA A 126 -22.52 16.71 3.26
CA ALA A 126 -22.41 17.43 1.98
C ALA A 126 -23.37 18.63 1.83
N ALA A 127 -24.65 18.48 2.18
CA ALA A 127 -25.60 19.59 2.15
C ALA A 127 -25.28 20.71 3.15
N GLN A 128 -24.67 20.39 4.30
CA GLN A 128 -24.27 21.42 5.28
C GLN A 128 -23.06 22.20 4.77
N ALA A 129 -22.04 21.51 4.28
CA ALA A 129 -20.84 22.13 3.72
C ALA A 129 -21.18 22.99 2.50
N ALA A 130 -21.97 22.47 1.56
CA ALA A 130 -22.42 23.21 0.39
C ALA A 130 -23.24 24.46 0.76
N LEU A 131 -24.07 24.40 1.81
CA LEU A 131 -24.78 25.58 2.30
C LEU A 131 -23.82 26.66 2.82
N MET A 132 -22.77 26.28 3.56
CA MET A 132 -21.77 27.23 4.05
C MET A 132 -21.02 27.89 2.88
N MET A 133 -20.61 27.09 1.91
CA MET A 133 -19.94 27.55 0.68
C MET A 133 -20.84 28.46 -0.17
N MET A 134 -22.10 28.09 -0.39
CA MET A 134 -23.04 28.93 -1.13
C MET A 134 -23.34 30.25 -0.43
N LYS A 135 -23.33 30.27 0.91
CA LYS A 135 -23.43 31.53 1.67
C LYS A 135 -22.22 32.43 1.44
N ALA A 136 -21.01 31.86 1.33
CA ALA A 136 -19.81 32.59 0.92
C ALA A 136 -19.92 33.15 -0.50
N LEU A 137 -20.55 32.41 -1.42
CA LEU A 137 -20.85 32.87 -2.79
C LEU A 137 -21.93 33.96 -2.86
N GLY A 138 -22.65 34.23 -1.77
CA GLY A 138 -23.70 35.26 -1.72
C GLY A 138 -25.12 34.73 -1.88
N TYR A 139 -25.33 33.42 -1.97
CA TYR A 139 -26.66 32.79 -1.93
C TYR A 139 -27.22 32.73 -0.49
N PHE A 140 -28.50 32.35 -0.37
CA PHE A 140 -29.20 32.11 0.91
C PHE A 140 -29.08 33.24 1.94
N GLN A 141 -29.26 34.48 1.47
CA GLN A 141 -29.25 35.71 2.26
C GLN A 141 -30.54 35.91 3.06
N TYR A 142 -31.62 35.22 2.71
CA TYR A 142 -32.92 35.33 3.38
C TYR A 142 -33.45 33.97 3.82
N GLN A 143 -34.11 33.94 4.99
CA GLN A 143 -34.74 32.71 5.50
C GLN A 143 -35.79 32.14 4.52
N SER A 144 -36.43 33.00 3.73
CA SER A 144 -37.44 32.57 2.76
C SER A 144 -36.85 31.86 1.53
N ASP A 145 -35.53 31.87 1.34
CA ASP A 145 -34.85 31.14 0.26
C ASP A 145 -34.92 29.62 0.46
N PHE A 146 -35.06 29.16 1.70
CA PHE A 146 -35.12 27.74 2.05
C PHE A 146 -36.50 27.10 1.82
N GLY A 147 -37.55 27.90 1.62
CA GLY A 147 -38.91 27.38 1.47
C GLY A 147 -39.33 26.49 2.66
N ASP A 148 -39.82 25.28 2.34
CA ASP A 148 -40.26 24.29 3.34
C ASP A 148 -39.12 23.39 3.84
N ASP A 149 -38.03 23.26 3.06
CA ASP A 149 -36.92 22.35 3.35
C ASP A 149 -35.60 22.98 2.88
N TRP A 150 -34.75 23.30 3.86
CA TRP A 150 -33.45 23.90 3.61
C TRP A 150 -32.53 22.96 2.84
N GLN A 151 -32.55 21.65 3.12
CA GLN A 151 -31.66 20.68 2.49
C GLN A 151 -31.95 20.57 0.99
N LEU A 152 -33.23 20.40 0.64
CA LEU A 152 -33.64 20.30 -0.76
C LEU A 152 -33.30 21.58 -1.55
N SER A 153 -33.52 22.75 -0.94
CA SER A 153 -33.23 24.04 -1.57
C SER A 153 -31.74 24.23 -1.82
N THR A 154 -30.91 23.86 -0.83
CA THR A 154 -29.45 23.83 -0.92
C THR A 154 -28.98 22.88 -2.01
N ILE A 155 -29.39 21.61 -1.97
CA ILE A 155 -28.94 20.59 -2.94
C ILE A 155 -29.28 21.01 -4.37
N ARG A 156 -30.50 21.50 -4.59
CA ARG A 156 -30.92 21.97 -5.93
C ARG A 156 -30.06 23.13 -6.43
N GLN A 157 -29.76 24.10 -5.56
CA GLN A 157 -28.94 25.25 -5.95
C GLN A 157 -27.49 24.86 -6.18
N ALA A 158 -26.91 24.03 -5.31
CA ALA A 158 -25.55 23.52 -5.46
C ALA A 158 -25.38 22.73 -6.77
N ASN A 159 -26.34 21.86 -7.11
CA ASN A 159 -26.38 21.17 -8.42
C ASN A 159 -26.57 22.12 -9.61
N GLN A 160 -27.19 23.29 -9.42
CA GLN A 160 -27.42 24.24 -10.52
C GLN A 160 -26.15 25.02 -10.88
N ILE A 161 -25.22 25.15 -9.94
CA ILE A 161 -23.94 25.85 -10.10
C ILE A 161 -22.78 24.85 -10.11
N ASP A 162 -23.08 23.57 -10.32
CA ASP A 162 -22.12 22.46 -10.38
C ASP A 162 -21.15 22.37 -9.19
N LEU A 163 -21.61 22.78 -7.99
CA LEU A 163 -20.78 22.81 -6.80
C LEU A 163 -20.34 21.41 -6.33
N TYR A 164 -21.13 20.39 -6.64
CA TYR A 164 -20.82 18.98 -6.32
C TYR A 164 -20.07 18.26 -7.45
N ASN A 165 -19.54 18.97 -8.46
CA ASN A 165 -18.71 18.34 -9.48
C ASN A 165 -17.52 17.62 -8.80
N ASP A 166 -17.29 16.36 -9.15
CA ASP A 166 -16.23 15.50 -8.58
C ASP A 166 -16.28 15.29 -7.06
N VAL A 167 -17.44 15.53 -6.43
CA VAL A 167 -17.68 15.22 -5.01
C VAL A 167 -18.41 13.88 -4.90
N ASP A 168 -17.70 12.82 -4.52
CA ASP A 168 -18.22 11.43 -4.47
C ASP A 168 -18.92 11.09 -3.14
N VAL A 169 -19.86 11.94 -2.72
CA VAL A 169 -20.63 11.74 -1.47
C VAL A 169 -22.10 12.07 -1.68
N ALA A 170 -22.98 11.19 -1.19
CA ALA A 170 -24.41 11.49 -1.20
C ALA A 170 -24.69 12.71 -0.30
N ALA A 171 -25.60 13.59 -0.73
CA ALA A 171 -25.82 14.90 -0.09
C ALA A 171 -26.06 14.92 1.44
N ILE A 172 -26.44 13.78 2.05
CA ILE A 172 -26.70 13.66 3.49
C ILE A 172 -25.65 12.86 4.26
N GLU A 173 -24.63 12.34 3.59
CA GLU A 173 -23.54 11.57 4.18
C GLU A 173 -22.43 12.49 4.69
N ALA A 174 -21.65 11.96 5.63
CA ALA A 174 -20.48 12.64 6.16
C ALA A 174 -19.45 12.83 5.05
N MET A 175 -18.83 14.00 5.01
CA MET A 175 -17.77 14.27 4.04
C MET A 175 -16.40 13.93 4.61
N THR A 176 -15.57 13.30 3.79
CA THR A 176 -14.15 13.15 4.06
C THR A 176 -13.41 14.45 3.79
N ARG A 177 -12.14 14.55 4.20
CA ARG A 177 -11.29 15.70 3.89
C ARG A 177 -11.06 15.84 2.39
N ASN A 178 -10.96 14.72 1.66
CA ASN A 178 -10.89 14.69 0.21
C ASN A 178 -12.10 15.37 -0.45
N ASP A 179 -13.31 15.06 0.01
CA ASP A 179 -14.55 15.61 -0.55
C ASP A 179 -14.72 17.09 -0.22
N VAL A 180 -14.34 17.50 1.00
CA VAL A 180 -14.39 18.90 1.41
C VAL A 180 -13.37 19.73 0.61
N ALA A 181 -12.20 19.16 0.30
CA ALA A 181 -11.22 19.82 -0.56
C ALA A 181 -11.82 20.10 -1.94
N GLN A 182 -12.39 19.08 -2.61
CA GLN A 182 -13.01 19.30 -3.93
C GLN A 182 -14.16 20.32 -3.88
N LEU A 183 -15.04 20.21 -2.89
CA LEU A 183 -16.13 21.17 -2.72
C LEU A 183 -15.61 22.59 -2.51
N ALA A 184 -14.52 22.76 -1.75
CA ALA A 184 -13.89 24.05 -1.51
C ALA A 184 -13.23 24.61 -2.78
N LEU A 185 -12.54 23.80 -3.58
CA LEU A 185 -11.98 24.21 -4.87
C LEU A 185 -13.10 24.67 -5.82
N ASN A 186 -14.15 23.85 -5.99
CA ASN A 186 -15.33 24.22 -6.79
C ASN A 186 -15.95 25.54 -6.31
N THR A 187 -15.92 25.81 -5.00
CA THR A 187 -16.41 27.08 -4.44
C THR A 187 -15.50 28.26 -4.80
N LEU A 188 -14.18 28.08 -4.81
CA LEU A 188 -13.25 29.11 -5.25
C LEU A 188 -13.42 29.45 -6.74
N GLU A 189 -13.75 28.45 -7.56
CA GLU A 189 -14.01 28.59 -8.99
C GLU A 189 -15.43 29.10 -9.31
N ALA A 190 -16.37 28.99 -8.37
CA ALA A 190 -17.74 29.41 -8.62
C ALA A 190 -17.89 30.93 -8.67
N THR A 191 -18.69 31.40 -9.63
CA THR A 191 -19.07 32.81 -9.74
C THR A 191 -19.92 33.24 -8.54
N GLN A 192 -19.51 34.34 -7.92
CA GLN A 192 -20.27 34.97 -6.84
C GLN A 192 -21.58 35.56 -7.37
N VAL A 193 -22.58 35.68 -6.49
CA VAL A 193 -23.87 36.29 -6.81
C VAL A 193 -24.20 37.48 -5.92
N ILE A 194 -25.09 38.33 -6.44
CA ILE A 194 -25.74 39.39 -5.69
C ILE A 194 -27.26 39.22 -5.73
N VAL A 195 -27.93 39.80 -4.74
CA VAL A 195 -29.40 39.83 -4.70
C VAL A 195 -29.90 40.77 -5.81
N GLY A 196 -30.33 40.19 -6.92
CA GLY A 196 -30.95 40.92 -8.03
C GLY A 196 -32.35 41.42 -7.66
N ARG A 197 -33.11 40.62 -6.90
CA ARG A 197 -34.42 40.98 -6.38
C ARG A 197 -34.65 40.46 -4.97
N GLU A 198 -34.94 41.38 -4.05
CA GLU A 198 -35.35 41.03 -2.68
C GLU A 198 -36.71 40.32 -2.67
N PRO A 199 -36.92 39.37 -1.73
CA PRO A 199 -38.23 38.77 -1.51
C PRO A 199 -39.23 39.82 -1.03
N GLY A 200 -40.52 39.60 -1.30
CA GLY A 200 -41.57 40.52 -0.84
C GLY A 200 -41.56 40.60 0.69
N LYS A 201 -41.85 41.76 1.30
CA LYS A 201 -41.82 41.90 2.77
C LYS A 201 -43.13 42.40 3.36
N VAL A 202 -43.51 41.83 4.49
CA VAL A 202 -44.63 42.27 5.34
C VAL A 202 -44.10 42.56 6.73
N VAL A 203 -44.28 43.80 7.20
CA VAL A 203 -43.94 44.16 8.58
C VAL A 203 -45.20 44.03 9.43
N THR A 204 -45.16 43.18 10.44
CA THR A 204 -46.25 42.99 11.40
C THR A 204 -46.36 44.20 12.33
N PRO A 205 -47.53 44.42 12.97
CA PRO A 205 -47.73 45.55 13.88
C PRO A 205 -46.77 45.61 15.08
N ASP A 206 -46.13 44.49 15.44
CA ASP A 206 -45.12 44.39 16.49
C ASP A 206 -43.68 44.68 16.00
N GLY A 207 -43.51 44.98 14.71
CA GLY A 207 -42.22 45.31 14.09
C GLY A 207 -41.48 44.13 13.48
N THR A 208 -42.00 42.90 13.55
CA THR A 208 -41.39 41.72 12.92
C THR A 208 -41.52 41.79 11.40
N THR A 209 -40.44 41.49 10.67
CA THR A 209 -40.50 41.42 9.19
C THR A 209 -40.65 39.98 8.74
N VAL A 210 -41.63 39.71 7.88
CA VAL A 210 -41.87 38.41 7.24
C VAL A 210 -41.62 38.55 5.74
N TYR A 211 -40.73 37.72 5.20
CA TYR A 211 -40.43 37.67 3.77
C TYR A 211 -41.36 36.67 3.05
N LEU A 212 -41.81 37.03 1.85
CA LEU A 212 -42.75 36.30 1.00
C LEU A 212 -42.05 35.93 -0.31
N GLY A 213 -41.87 34.62 -0.54
CA GLY A 213 -41.10 34.10 -1.67
C GLY A 213 -39.58 34.15 -1.42
N SER A 214 -38.80 33.59 -2.35
CA SER A 214 -37.34 33.61 -2.32
C SER A 214 -36.77 34.85 -2.99
N ALA A 215 -35.52 35.19 -2.68
CA ALA A 215 -34.74 36.14 -3.46
C ALA A 215 -34.46 35.59 -4.88
N GLU A 216 -34.25 36.50 -5.84
CA GLU A 216 -33.66 36.16 -7.14
C GLU A 216 -32.20 36.63 -7.12
N TYR A 217 -31.29 35.72 -7.43
CA TYR A 217 -29.85 35.97 -7.47
C TYR A 217 -29.40 36.21 -8.91
N SER A 218 -28.35 37.02 -9.07
CA SER A 218 -27.74 37.31 -10.36
C SER A 218 -26.23 37.32 -10.22
N ASP A 219 -25.55 36.82 -11.24
CA ASP A 219 -24.10 36.69 -11.26
C ASP A 219 -23.43 38.06 -11.12
N LEU A 220 -22.35 38.08 -10.35
CA LEU A 220 -21.61 39.28 -10.03
C LEU A 220 -20.55 39.54 -11.10
N TYR A 221 -20.77 40.57 -11.92
CA TYR A 221 -19.80 40.98 -12.94
C TYR A 221 -18.98 42.20 -12.50
N LYS A 222 -17.65 42.10 -12.59
CA LYS A 222 -16.70 43.14 -12.19
C LYS A 222 -15.72 43.48 -13.32
N SER A 223 -15.02 44.60 -13.15
CA SER A 223 -14.00 45.07 -14.11
C SER A 223 -12.63 45.00 -13.47
N GLY A 224 -11.62 44.61 -14.24
CA GLY A 224 -10.24 44.54 -13.79
C GLY A 224 -9.55 43.30 -14.31
N SER A 225 -8.21 43.34 -14.43
CA SER A 225 -7.43 42.19 -14.91
C SER A 225 -7.32 41.05 -13.90
N ARG A 226 -7.77 41.25 -12.66
CA ARG A 226 -7.82 40.20 -11.63
C ARG A 226 -9.04 39.30 -11.76
N TYR A 227 -10.06 39.73 -12.51
CA TYR A 227 -11.28 38.93 -12.74
C TYR A 227 -11.14 38.11 -14.03
N LYS A 228 -9.94 37.61 -14.26
CA LYS A 228 -9.60 36.77 -15.40
C LYS A 228 -8.48 35.81 -15.05
N SER A 229 -8.27 35.60 -13.76
CA SER A 229 -7.23 34.75 -13.23
C SER A 229 -7.72 33.32 -13.08
N ILE A 230 -9.01 33.11 -12.82
CA ILE A 230 -9.61 31.78 -12.80
C ILE A 230 -10.44 31.54 -14.07
N SER A 231 -11.37 32.44 -14.40
CA SER A 231 -12.17 32.33 -15.62
C SER A 231 -12.16 33.64 -16.42
N ALA A 232 -12.26 33.57 -17.74
CA ALA A 232 -12.30 34.76 -18.60
C ALA A 232 -13.71 35.06 -19.15
N GLU A 233 -14.76 34.53 -18.53
CA GLU A 233 -16.13 34.69 -18.99
C GLU A 233 -16.60 36.16 -18.89
N GLN A 234 -17.39 36.61 -19.86
CA GLN A 234 -17.83 38.02 -19.94
C GLN A 234 -19.33 38.17 -20.12
N ASP A 235 -19.91 39.19 -19.47
CA ASP A 235 -21.25 39.68 -19.80
C ASP A 235 -21.28 40.45 -21.13
N GLU A 236 -22.49 40.81 -21.57
CA GLU A 236 -22.70 41.66 -22.75
C GLU A 236 -21.98 43.03 -22.66
N SER A 237 -21.64 43.47 -21.45
CA SER A 237 -20.92 44.72 -21.16
C SER A 237 -19.40 44.56 -21.12
N LYS A 238 -18.87 43.36 -21.40
CA LYS A 238 -17.44 43.02 -21.34
C LYS A 238 -16.84 43.16 -19.94
N LYS A 239 -17.65 42.99 -18.91
CA LYS A 239 -17.20 42.76 -17.54
C LYS A 239 -17.06 41.27 -17.33
N TYR A 240 -16.11 40.89 -16.51
CA TYR A 240 -15.89 39.48 -16.23
C TYR A 240 -16.77 39.01 -15.09
N SER A 241 -17.17 37.74 -15.09
CA SER A 241 -17.69 37.08 -13.90
C SER A 241 -16.66 37.22 -12.77
N ALA A 242 -17.14 37.27 -11.53
CA ALA A 242 -16.28 37.38 -10.36
C ALA A 242 -16.32 36.07 -9.59
N GLU A 243 -15.31 35.24 -9.80
CA GLU A 243 -15.14 34.00 -9.05
C GLU A 243 -14.68 34.31 -7.62
N LEU A 244 -15.05 33.46 -6.67
CA LEU A 244 -14.76 33.70 -5.25
C LEU A 244 -13.24 33.77 -5.00
N GLY A 245 -12.47 32.86 -5.57
CA GLY A 245 -11.01 32.79 -5.41
C GLY A 245 -10.30 34.06 -5.89
N GLU A 246 -10.77 34.66 -6.98
CA GLU A 246 -10.19 35.90 -7.51
C GLU A 246 -10.39 37.09 -6.56
N ASP A 247 -11.52 37.12 -5.86
CA ASP A 247 -11.84 38.16 -4.89
C ASP A 247 -11.10 37.97 -3.57
N LEU A 248 -11.05 36.73 -3.07
CA LEU A 248 -10.35 36.36 -1.82
C LEU A 248 -8.84 36.54 -1.93
N PHE A 249 -8.26 36.08 -3.04
CA PHE A 249 -6.82 36.09 -3.26
C PHE A 249 -6.35 37.23 -4.16
N ALA A 250 -7.19 38.26 -4.33
CA ALA A 250 -6.91 39.46 -5.13
C ALA A 250 -6.45 39.19 -6.59
N GLY A 251 -6.75 38.03 -7.14
CA GLY A 251 -6.34 37.54 -8.46
C GLY A 251 -4.91 36.98 -8.53
N GLU A 252 -4.29 36.70 -7.38
CA GLU A 252 -2.98 36.04 -7.31
C GLU A 252 -3.08 34.53 -7.44
N LEU A 253 -4.23 33.93 -7.07
CA LEU A 253 -4.58 32.57 -7.43
C LEU A 253 -5.03 32.54 -8.89
N LYS A 254 -4.31 31.81 -9.75
CA LYS A 254 -4.54 31.77 -11.20
C LYS A 254 -4.65 30.33 -11.70
N LYS A 255 -5.63 30.09 -12.57
CA LYS A 255 -5.82 28.89 -13.39
C LYS A 255 -5.55 29.27 -14.84
N ILE A 256 -4.55 28.68 -15.48
CA ILE A 256 -4.10 29.05 -16.83
C ILE A 256 -4.13 27.81 -17.70
N ALA A 257 -4.87 27.86 -18.82
CA ALA A 257 -4.85 26.77 -19.80
C ALA A 257 -3.44 26.56 -20.38
N ASP A 258 -3.04 25.29 -20.49
CA ASP A 258 -1.82 24.81 -21.12
C ASP A 258 -2.15 23.76 -22.18
N ASP A 259 -1.22 23.47 -23.11
CA ASP A 259 -1.49 22.57 -24.23
C ASP A 259 -1.69 21.13 -23.77
N SER A 260 -0.81 20.62 -22.90
CA SER A 260 -0.96 19.29 -22.35
C SER A 260 -0.32 19.09 -20.99
N ASP A 261 -0.88 18.16 -20.23
CA ASP A 261 -0.22 17.60 -19.06
C ASP A 261 0.76 16.51 -19.47
N ASP A 262 1.39 15.89 -18.47
CA ASP A 262 2.44 14.90 -18.70
C ASP A 262 1.90 13.57 -19.25
N PHE A 263 0.57 13.37 -19.23
CA PHE A 263 -0.10 12.26 -19.89
C PHE A 263 -0.59 12.61 -21.31
N GLY A 264 -0.49 13.87 -21.72
CA GLY A 264 -0.93 14.36 -23.02
C GLY A 264 -2.39 14.84 -23.04
N ARG A 265 -3.07 14.91 -21.89
CA ARG A 265 -4.44 15.45 -21.76
C ARG A 265 -4.42 16.97 -21.83
N PRO A 266 -5.50 17.65 -22.26
CA PRO A 266 -5.61 19.10 -22.15
C PRO A 266 -5.32 19.52 -20.70
N ALA A 267 -4.62 20.63 -20.47
CA ALA A 267 -4.13 20.95 -19.14
C ALA A 267 -4.48 22.36 -18.65
N VAL A 268 -4.45 22.50 -17.34
CA VAL A 268 -4.46 23.76 -16.62
C VAL A 268 -3.31 23.78 -15.63
N ILE A 269 -2.66 24.93 -15.52
CA ILE A 269 -1.65 25.20 -14.51
C ILE A 269 -2.27 26.09 -13.44
N TRP A 270 -2.18 25.67 -12.19
CA TRP A 270 -2.46 26.55 -11.06
C TRP A 270 -1.19 27.25 -10.58
N SER A 271 -1.32 28.52 -10.24
CA SER A 271 -0.25 29.29 -9.59
C SER A 271 -0.82 30.19 -8.50
N TYR A 272 -0.05 30.40 -7.44
CA TYR A 272 -0.40 31.30 -6.35
C TYR A 272 0.82 32.18 -5.99
N GLU A 273 0.60 33.49 -5.85
CA GLU A 273 1.66 34.49 -5.58
C GLU A 273 2.85 34.50 -6.56
N GLY A 274 2.72 33.84 -7.71
CA GLY A 274 3.75 33.73 -8.75
C GLY A 274 4.48 32.38 -8.78
N ASP A 275 4.24 31.53 -7.80
CA ASP A 275 4.77 30.17 -7.73
C ASP A 275 3.76 29.20 -8.36
N GLU A 276 4.26 28.24 -9.14
CA GLU A 276 3.46 27.16 -9.70
C GLU A 276 3.03 26.22 -8.58
N ILE A 277 1.74 25.87 -8.55
CA ILE A 277 1.20 24.89 -7.62
C ILE A 277 1.31 23.50 -8.25
N GLY A 278 0.89 23.38 -9.51
CA GLY A 278 0.97 22.14 -10.28
C GLY A 278 0.27 22.27 -11.63
N LYS A 279 0.36 21.20 -12.42
CA LYS A 279 -0.30 21.04 -13.71
C LYS A 279 -1.29 19.88 -13.65
N TYR A 280 -2.49 20.11 -14.13
CA TYR A 280 -3.65 19.22 -13.97
C TYR A 280 -4.40 19.09 -15.28
N ALA A 281 -5.23 18.05 -15.41
CA ALA A 281 -6.16 17.93 -16.53
C ALA A 281 -7.12 19.14 -16.56
N GLY A 282 -7.18 19.83 -17.68
CA GLY A 282 -7.92 21.08 -17.85
C GLY A 282 -9.36 20.90 -18.31
N GLU A 283 -9.65 19.78 -18.95
CA GLU A 283 -10.97 19.45 -19.48
C GLU A 283 -11.30 18.00 -19.16
N GLU A 284 -12.59 17.73 -18.93
CA GLU A 284 -13.09 16.37 -18.81
C GLU A 284 -13.15 15.70 -20.19
N PRO A 285 -12.74 14.43 -20.31
CA PRO A 285 -12.91 13.70 -21.55
C PRO A 285 -14.40 13.56 -21.88
N VAL A 286 -14.72 13.67 -23.17
CA VAL A 286 -16.09 13.45 -23.68
C VAL A 286 -16.54 12.02 -23.37
N MET A 287 -15.60 11.07 -23.42
CA MET A 287 -15.82 9.64 -23.17
C MET A 287 -14.54 9.01 -22.60
N THR A 288 -14.71 8.10 -21.65
CA THR A 288 -13.62 7.30 -21.07
C THR A 288 -13.93 5.81 -21.18
N TYR A 289 -12.95 5.02 -21.60
CA TYR A 289 -13.04 3.57 -21.73
C TYR A 289 -11.90 2.88 -21.00
N VAL A 290 -12.21 1.87 -20.20
CA VAL A 290 -11.21 0.97 -19.59
C VAL A 290 -11.27 -0.44 -20.22
N LYS A 291 -12.31 -0.68 -21.01
CA LYS A 291 -12.57 -1.92 -21.75
C LYS A 291 -13.51 -1.65 -22.92
N ASP A 292 -13.58 -2.62 -23.81
CA ASP A 292 -14.57 -2.68 -24.89
C ASP A 292 -14.49 -1.51 -25.91
N PHE A 293 -13.38 -0.76 -25.96
CA PHE A 293 -13.09 0.18 -27.05
C PHE A 293 -12.67 -0.60 -28.30
N ASP A 294 -13.64 -0.97 -29.13
CA ASP A 294 -13.44 -1.80 -30.31
C ASP A 294 -14.04 -1.19 -31.60
N LYS A 295 -13.86 -1.90 -32.72
CA LYS A 295 -14.32 -1.44 -34.05
C LYS A 295 -15.83 -1.24 -34.16
N ASP A 296 -16.62 -1.87 -33.31
CA ASP A 296 -18.07 -1.67 -33.30
C ASP A 296 -18.44 -0.43 -32.48
N GLU A 297 -17.72 -0.17 -31.38
CA GLU A 297 -17.84 1.08 -30.62
C GLU A 297 -17.51 2.30 -31.46
N VAL A 298 -16.34 2.32 -32.13
CA VAL A 298 -15.97 3.44 -33.03
C VAL A 298 -17.04 3.71 -34.08
N LYS A 299 -17.59 2.66 -34.71
CA LYS A 299 -18.67 2.82 -35.70
C LYS A 299 -19.96 3.37 -35.10
N ASP A 300 -20.23 3.09 -33.83
CA ASP A 300 -21.42 3.62 -33.15
C ASP A 300 -21.22 5.10 -32.82
N LEU A 301 -20.01 5.51 -32.39
CA LEU A 301 -19.65 6.92 -32.22
C LEU A 301 -19.74 7.72 -33.54
N GLU A 302 -19.19 7.19 -34.63
CA GLU A 302 -19.30 7.80 -35.96
C GLU A 302 -20.77 7.97 -36.41
N LYS A 303 -21.64 7.01 -36.07
CA LYS A 303 -23.09 7.13 -36.36
C LYS A 303 -23.76 8.20 -35.53
N ASP A 304 -23.26 8.43 -34.32
CA ASP A 304 -23.71 9.47 -33.39
C ASP A 304 -23.07 10.83 -33.68
N GLY A 305 -22.29 10.91 -34.77
CA GLY A 305 -21.78 12.14 -35.36
C GLY A 305 -20.37 12.51 -34.93
N TYR A 306 -19.69 11.67 -34.15
CA TYR A 306 -18.30 11.91 -33.76
C TYR A 306 -17.36 11.75 -34.96
N ASP A 307 -16.45 12.70 -35.11
CA ASP A 307 -15.39 12.72 -36.13
C ASP A 307 -14.03 12.58 -35.45
N PHE A 308 -13.18 11.69 -35.98
CA PHE A 308 -11.84 11.43 -35.46
C PHE A 308 -10.75 11.87 -36.45
N ASP A 309 -11.12 12.55 -37.55
CA ASP A 309 -10.16 13.00 -38.56
C ASP A 309 -9.18 14.04 -37.98
N GLY A 310 -7.89 13.70 -38.01
CA GLY A 310 -6.82 14.52 -37.45
C GLY A 310 -6.61 14.37 -35.94
N ALA A 311 -7.24 13.38 -35.30
CA ALA A 311 -6.98 13.09 -33.88
C ALA A 311 -5.52 12.66 -33.65
N THR A 312 -4.89 13.24 -32.63
CA THR A 312 -3.56 12.84 -32.16
C THR A 312 -3.72 11.85 -31.02
N ILE A 313 -3.00 10.72 -31.09
CA ILE A 313 -3.05 9.67 -30.07
C ILE A 313 -1.82 9.81 -29.18
N TYR A 314 -2.04 9.92 -27.87
CA TYR A 314 -1.01 9.97 -26.84
C TYR A 314 -1.04 8.68 -26.02
N VAL A 315 0.12 8.15 -25.68
CA VAL A 315 0.30 7.05 -24.72
C VAL A 315 1.24 7.58 -23.65
N ASN A 316 0.75 7.75 -22.42
CA ASN A 316 1.50 8.32 -21.30
C ASN A 316 2.34 9.54 -21.73
N GLY A 317 1.70 10.60 -22.25
CA GLY A 317 2.37 11.85 -22.63
C GLY A 317 2.96 11.88 -24.03
N SER A 318 3.39 10.73 -24.54
CA SER A 318 4.08 10.64 -25.82
C SER A 318 3.14 10.39 -26.98
N VAL A 319 3.35 11.12 -28.08
CA VAL A 319 2.58 10.90 -29.33
C VAL A 319 2.90 9.53 -29.91
N GLU A 320 1.89 8.67 -30.00
CA GLU A 320 2.02 7.31 -30.51
C GLU A 320 2.08 7.30 -32.05
N THR A 321 3.26 7.01 -32.58
CA THR A 321 3.51 7.01 -34.03
C THR A 321 3.15 5.69 -34.72
N GLY A 322 2.89 4.63 -33.95
CA GLY A 322 2.45 3.32 -34.44
C GLY A 322 0.92 3.18 -34.55
N LEU A 323 0.15 4.20 -34.15
CA LEU A 323 -1.30 4.27 -34.29
C LEU A 323 -1.69 5.46 -35.18
N ASP A 324 -1.87 5.22 -36.48
CA ASP A 324 -2.21 6.28 -37.44
C ASP A 324 -3.70 6.68 -37.40
N SER A 325 -4.55 5.90 -36.72
CA SER A 325 -6.00 6.16 -36.66
C SER A 325 -6.70 5.53 -35.46
N VAL A 326 -7.87 6.07 -35.10
CA VAL A 326 -8.77 5.48 -34.11
C VAL A 326 -9.17 4.03 -34.45
N ALA A 327 -9.18 3.67 -35.74
CA ALA A 327 -9.49 2.32 -36.19
C ALA A 327 -8.36 1.31 -35.89
N ASP A 328 -7.11 1.78 -35.88
CA ASP A 328 -5.94 0.98 -35.50
C ASP A 328 -5.92 0.79 -33.98
N LEU A 329 -6.21 1.85 -33.22
CA LEU A 329 -6.41 1.79 -31.77
C LEU A 329 -7.49 0.77 -31.39
N ALA A 330 -8.68 0.89 -31.99
CA ALA A 330 -9.80 -0.02 -31.76
C ALA A 330 -9.55 -1.46 -32.25
N ALA A 331 -8.55 -1.68 -33.10
CA ALA A 331 -8.15 -3.03 -33.51
C ALA A 331 -7.40 -3.77 -32.39
N ARG A 332 -6.67 -3.03 -31.54
CA ARG A 332 -5.91 -3.59 -30.41
C ARG A 332 -6.80 -4.12 -29.29
N LYS A 333 -7.98 -3.51 -29.09
CA LYS A 333 -8.96 -3.92 -28.07
C LYS A 333 -8.34 -3.93 -26.67
N TYR A 334 -7.76 -2.80 -26.30
CA TYR A 334 -7.15 -2.60 -25.00
C TYR A 334 -8.12 -2.94 -23.85
N LYS A 335 -7.54 -3.47 -22.77
CA LYS A 335 -8.20 -3.72 -21.48
C LYS A 335 -7.28 -3.27 -20.36
N GLY A 336 -7.83 -2.68 -19.30
CA GLY A 336 -7.05 -2.12 -18.20
C GLY A 336 -6.41 -0.77 -18.56
N THR A 337 -5.97 -0.58 -19.81
CA THR A 337 -5.61 0.74 -20.34
C THR A 337 -6.84 1.65 -20.38
N VAL A 338 -6.70 2.83 -19.80
CA VAL A 338 -7.70 3.90 -19.88
C VAL A 338 -7.56 4.61 -21.21
N ILE A 339 -8.66 4.82 -21.93
CA ILE A 339 -8.72 5.56 -23.18
C ILE A 339 -9.68 6.72 -22.99
N GLU A 340 -9.16 7.93 -23.13
CA GLU A 340 -9.90 9.18 -22.97
C GLU A 340 -10.01 9.91 -24.32
N LEU A 341 -11.21 10.36 -24.66
CA LEU A 341 -11.49 11.07 -25.92
C LEU A 341 -11.78 12.54 -25.63
N TYR A 342 -10.97 13.43 -26.19
CA TYR A 342 -11.11 14.89 -26.04
C TYR A 342 -11.60 15.53 -27.33
N ALA A 343 -12.60 16.40 -27.22
CA ALA A 343 -13.12 17.15 -28.35
C ALA A 343 -12.35 18.47 -28.54
N ALA A 344 -12.33 18.96 -29.77
CA ALA A 344 -11.81 20.26 -30.09
C ALA A 344 -12.66 21.37 -29.42
N GLU A 345 -12.01 22.44 -28.94
CA GLU A 345 -12.66 23.57 -28.25
C GLU A 345 -13.91 24.12 -28.96
N ASP A 346 -13.90 24.13 -30.31
CA ASP A 346 -14.95 24.71 -31.14
C ASP A 346 -16.02 23.70 -31.62
N ASP A 347 -15.87 22.40 -31.37
CA ASP A 347 -16.76 21.33 -31.89
C ASP A 347 -16.79 20.09 -30.97
N ASP A 348 -17.85 19.96 -30.17
CA ASP A 348 -18.09 18.87 -29.20
C ASP A 348 -18.17 17.46 -29.82
N LYS A 349 -18.22 17.39 -31.15
CA LYS A 349 -18.27 16.13 -31.92
C LYS A 349 -16.98 15.85 -32.66
N LYS A 350 -16.02 16.78 -32.72
CA LYS A 350 -14.74 16.54 -33.36
C LYS A 350 -13.70 16.16 -32.32
N ILE A 351 -13.34 14.88 -32.28
CA ILE A 351 -12.25 14.38 -31.44
C ILE A 351 -10.92 14.71 -32.12
N ASP A 352 -10.09 15.53 -31.48
CA ASP A 352 -8.75 15.89 -31.96
C ASP A 352 -7.62 15.33 -31.10
N ARG A 353 -7.96 14.75 -29.94
CA ARG A 353 -7.00 14.16 -29.01
C ARG A 353 -7.56 12.90 -28.35
N ILE A 354 -6.75 11.85 -28.32
CA ILE A 354 -7.05 10.57 -27.68
C ILE A 354 -5.88 10.23 -26.76
N VAL A 355 -6.15 10.01 -25.48
CA VAL A 355 -5.11 9.73 -24.47
C VAL A 355 -5.25 8.32 -23.94
N LEU A 356 -4.15 7.58 -23.91
CA LEU A 356 -4.03 6.25 -23.35
C LEU A 356 -3.20 6.32 -22.05
N LEU A 357 -3.82 5.97 -20.93
CA LEU A 357 -3.13 5.81 -19.64
C LEU A 357 -2.81 4.33 -19.42
N GLN A 358 -1.53 3.99 -19.41
CA GLN A 358 -1.02 2.63 -19.30
C GLN A 358 -0.14 2.52 -18.05
N GLY A 359 -0.66 1.81 -17.04
CA GLY A 359 0.07 1.45 -15.84
C GLY A 359 0.78 0.10 -16.01
N TYR A 360 1.98 0.01 -15.44
CA TYR A 360 2.85 -1.16 -15.45
C TYR A 360 3.09 -1.65 -14.03
N LEU A 361 3.34 -2.95 -13.87
CA LEU A 361 3.83 -3.46 -12.58
C LEU A 361 5.30 -3.04 -12.43
N ALA A 362 5.66 -2.53 -11.26
CA ALA A 362 7.05 -2.32 -10.85
C ALA A 362 7.31 -3.03 -9.52
N GLN A 363 8.56 -3.42 -9.30
CA GLN A 363 9.06 -3.93 -8.02
C GLN A 363 10.29 -3.16 -7.59
N VAL A 364 10.35 -2.66 -6.35
CA VAL A 364 11.61 -2.11 -5.80
C VAL A 364 12.59 -3.27 -5.59
N THR A 365 13.77 -3.19 -6.21
CA THR A 365 14.80 -4.24 -6.14
C THR A 365 15.98 -3.86 -5.25
N ASP A 366 16.25 -2.56 -5.08
CA ASP A 366 17.27 -2.03 -4.18
C ASP A 366 16.93 -0.60 -3.78
N MET A 367 17.32 -0.19 -2.57
CA MET A 367 17.11 1.18 -2.07
C MET A 367 18.20 1.54 -1.07
N ASP A 368 18.80 2.71 -1.25
CA ASP A 368 19.71 3.33 -0.27
C ASP A 368 19.42 4.82 -0.08
N ASP A 369 20.34 5.56 0.53
CA ASP A 369 20.18 6.99 0.79
C ASP A 369 20.45 7.89 -0.42
N GLU A 370 20.90 7.32 -1.55
CA GLU A 370 21.18 8.03 -2.79
C GLU A 370 20.25 7.60 -3.93
N ASP A 371 19.80 6.34 -3.99
CA ASP A 371 19.07 5.78 -5.15
C ASP A 371 17.91 4.84 -4.77
N VAL A 372 16.85 4.84 -5.59
CA VAL A 372 15.80 3.80 -5.62
C VAL A 372 15.88 3.04 -6.94
N THR A 373 16.21 1.75 -6.89
CA THR A 373 16.24 0.87 -8.08
C THR A 373 15.03 -0.05 -8.11
N MET A 374 14.41 -0.20 -9.28
CA MET A 374 13.21 -0.99 -9.49
C MET A 374 13.24 -1.74 -10.82
N ASP A 375 12.53 -2.86 -10.90
CA ASP A 375 12.28 -3.58 -12.14
C ASP A 375 10.86 -3.27 -12.64
N VAL A 376 10.75 -2.70 -13.84
CA VAL A 376 9.48 -2.35 -14.49
C VAL A 376 9.11 -3.40 -15.54
N TYR A 377 7.96 -4.04 -15.35
CA TYR A 377 7.45 -5.09 -16.21
C TYR A 377 6.57 -4.52 -17.34
N ASN A 378 7.21 -3.89 -18.33
CA ASN A 378 6.52 -3.35 -19.49
C ASN A 378 6.73 -4.25 -20.73
N PRO A 379 5.69 -4.95 -21.21
CA PRO A 379 5.81 -5.89 -22.33
C PRO A 379 6.06 -5.22 -23.69
N TRP A 380 5.97 -3.89 -23.78
CA TRP A 380 6.20 -3.14 -25.02
C TRP A 380 7.62 -2.58 -25.16
N LEU A 381 8.44 -2.65 -24.09
CA LEU A 381 9.83 -2.19 -24.13
C LEU A 381 10.79 -3.19 -24.76
N ASN A 382 10.55 -4.50 -24.59
CA ASN A 382 11.58 -5.51 -24.81
C ASN A 382 11.24 -6.56 -25.87
N ASN A 383 12.26 -6.88 -26.68
CA ASN A 383 12.24 -7.96 -27.66
C ASN A 383 12.65 -9.33 -27.08
N ASP A 384 13.12 -9.42 -25.81
CA ASP A 384 13.55 -10.70 -25.19
C ASP A 384 13.64 -10.71 -23.63
N ASP A 385 13.72 -9.56 -22.93
CA ASP A 385 13.88 -9.50 -21.45
C ASP A 385 12.54 -9.36 -20.68
N GLU A 386 12.43 -10.00 -19.51
CA GLU A 386 11.20 -10.09 -18.68
C GLU A 386 10.84 -8.80 -17.93
N ALA A 387 11.82 -7.93 -17.63
CA ALA A 387 11.63 -6.61 -16.99
C ALA A 387 12.74 -5.64 -17.44
N VAL A 388 12.54 -4.34 -17.23
CA VAL A 388 13.56 -3.30 -17.40
C VAL A 388 13.93 -2.72 -16.04
N SER A 389 15.21 -2.83 -15.68
CA SER A 389 15.73 -2.21 -14.45
C SER A 389 15.86 -0.70 -14.65
N PHE A 390 15.38 0.06 -13.67
CA PHE A 390 15.22 1.50 -13.67
C PHE A 390 15.68 2.06 -12.31
N THR A 391 16.45 3.14 -12.30
CA THR A 391 16.97 3.76 -11.07
C THR A 391 16.60 5.22 -11.04
N VAL A 392 16.08 5.68 -9.91
CA VAL A 392 15.79 7.08 -9.59
C VAL A 392 16.84 7.55 -8.58
N GLU A 393 17.67 8.52 -8.98
CA GLU A 393 18.71 9.10 -8.13
C GLU A 393 18.14 10.27 -7.30
N ASP A 394 18.64 10.49 -6.08
CA ASP A 394 18.34 11.66 -5.24
C ASP A 394 18.89 12.92 -5.89
N ASN A 395 18.01 13.76 -6.44
CA ASN A 395 18.37 15.09 -6.87
C ASN A 395 18.25 16.04 -5.67
N SER A 396 19.28 16.02 -4.82
CA SER A 396 19.48 16.79 -3.57
C SER A 396 19.26 18.33 -3.65
N LYS A 397 18.78 18.86 -4.77
CA LYS A 397 18.43 20.26 -5.01
C LYS A 397 16.95 20.55 -4.86
N ASP A 398 16.08 19.54 -4.93
CA ASP A 398 14.63 19.70 -4.91
C ASP A 398 14.04 18.80 -3.82
N ASP A 399 13.69 19.40 -2.67
CA ASP A 399 12.92 18.69 -1.64
C ASP A 399 11.57 18.28 -2.28
N ASP A 400 11.24 16.98 -2.33
CA ASP A 400 10.03 16.35 -2.92
C ASP A 400 10.10 15.88 -4.40
N ASP A 401 11.28 15.47 -4.88
CA ASP A 401 11.45 14.77 -6.16
C ASP A 401 10.89 13.31 -6.17
N TRP A 402 11.08 12.57 -7.27
CA TRP A 402 10.61 11.19 -7.36
C TRP A 402 11.34 10.23 -6.40
N PHE A 403 12.63 10.46 -6.09
CA PHE A 403 13.36 9.69 -5.10
C PHE A 403 12.69 9.84 -3.73
N ASP A 404 12.42 11.08 -3.31
CA ASP A 404 11.73 11.42 -2.06
C ASP A 404 10.34 10.77 -1.98
N ARG A 405 9.58 10.78 -3.09
CA ARG A 405 8.23 10.21 -3.14
C ARG A 405 8.22 8.69 -3.04
N LEU A 406 9.16 8.04 -3.73
CA LEU A 406 9.27 6.57 -3.75
C LEU A 406 9.80 6.04 -2.42
N SER A 407 10.91 6.61 -1.91
CA SER A 407 11.56 6.18 -0.66
C SER A 407 10.69 6.36 0.58
N LYS A 408 9.78 7.35 0.60
CA LYS A 408 8.81 7.54 1.70
C LYS A 408 7.61 6.59 1.62
N ARG A 409 7.33 6.00 0.46
CA ARG A 409 6.10 5.23 0.20
C ARG A 409 6.30 3.72 0.12
N TYR A 410 7.43 3.28 -0.43
CA TYR A 410 7.68 1.86 -0.73
C TYR A 410 8.99 1.39 -0.11
N ASP A 411 9.03 0.14 0.33
CA ASP A 411 10.22 -0.56 0.80
C ASP A 411 10.78 -1.49 -0.28
N VAL A 412 12.00 -2.02 -0.08
CA VAL A 412 12.57 -3.07 -0.94
C VAL A 412 11.62 -4.28 -0.97
N ASP A 413 11.46 -4.88 -2.15
CA ASP A 413 10.51 -5.95 -2.48
C ASP A 413 9.04 -5.55 -2.63
N ASP A 414 8.67 -4.27 -2.41
CA ASP A 414 7.31 -3.80 -2.66
C ASP A 414 6.97 -3.77 -4.15
N TYR A 415 5.72 -4.13 -4.45
CA TYR A 415 5.13 -4.02 -5.78
C TYR A 415 4.15 -2.86 -5.83
N PHE A 416 4.15 -2.14 -6.95
CA PHE A 416 3.25 -1.01 -7.18
C PHE A 416 2.97 -0.84 -8.68
N VAL A 417 2.02 0.03 -9.00
CA VAL A 417 1.73 0.45 -10.38
C VAL A 417 2.56 1.69 -10.69
N ILE A 418 3.30 1.66 -11.80
CA ILE A 418 4.05 2.81 -12.31
C ILE A 418 3.53 3.24 -13.68
N PHE A 419 3.47 4.55 -13.91
CA PHE A 419 3.25 5.16 -15.20
C PHE A 419 4.55 5.84 -15.63
N ILE A 420 5.06 5.47 -16.80
CA ILE A 420 6.29 6.03 -17.38
C ILE A 420 6.00 6.71 -18.71
N GLU A 421 6.72 7.79 -19.01
CA GLU A 421 6.68 8.51 -20.29
C GLU A 421 7.22 7.60 -21.39
N ALA A 422 6.47 7.49 -22.48
CA ALA A 422 6.81 6.65 -23.62
C ALA A 422 7.07 5.16 -23.27
N ALA A 423 7.47 4.41 -24.29
CA ALA A 423 7.99 3.05 -24.16
C ALA A 423 9.54 3.08 -24.19
N ASP A 424 10.18 4.01 -23.49
CA ASP A 424 11.64 4.11 -23.38
C ASP A 424 11.99 4.65 -21.99
N VAL A 425 12.75 3.90 -21.19
CA VAL A 425 13.14 4.23 -19.81
C VAL A 425 14.62 4.54 -19.80
N ASN A 426 14.99 5.79 -19.60
CA ASN A 426 16.38 6.24 -19.61
C ASN A 426 16.72 7.18 -18.45
N ASP A 427 15.76 7.77 -17.74
CA ASP A 427 16.03 8.73 -16.66
C ASP A 427 14.89 8.84 -15.64
N ASP A 428 15.20 9.36 -14.45
CA ASP A 428 14.24 9.65 -13.37
C ASP A 428 13.02 10.48 -13.82
N ASN A 429 13.23 11.38 -14.78
CA ASN A 429 12.22 12.24 -15.40
C ASN A 429 11.14 11.48 -16.18
N ASP A 430 11.34 10.18 -16.45
CA ASP A 430 10.37 9.37 -17.18
C ASP A 430 9.22 8.91 -16.26
N VAL A 431 9.33 9.01 -14.92
CA VAL A 431 8.22 8.65 -14.03
C VAL A 431 7.14 9.73 -14.05
N LEU A 432 5.91 9.32 -14.38
CA LEU A 432 4.74 10.22 -14.43
C LEU A 432 3.87 10.08 -13.18
N ALA A 433 3.61 8.86 -12.73
CA ALA A 433 2.77 8.60 -11.56
C ALA A 433 3.03 7.21 -10.97
N VAL A 434 2.69 7.05 -9.70
CA VAL A 434 2.66 5.75 -9.02
C VAL A 434 1.37 5.56 -8.24
N SER A 435 0.93 4.31 -8.09
CA SER A 435 -0.20 3.96 -7.22
C SER A 435 -0.02 2.56 -6.61
N ASP A 436 -0.68 2.31 -5.49
CA ASP A 436 -0.57 1.03 -4.81
C ASP A 436 -1.26 -0.08 -5.62
N VAL A 437 -0.70 -1.29 -5.56
CA VAL A 437 -1.24 -2.46 -6.23
C VAL A 437 -2.10 -3.31 -5.28
N GLU A 438 -3.19 -3.90 -5.78
CA GLU A 438 -3.95 -4.89 -5.01
C GLU A 438 -3.45 -6.30 -5.36
N THR A 439 -3.12 -7.11 -4.33
CA THR A 439 -2.65 -8.48 -4.53
C THR A 439 -3.75 -9.48 -4.19
N VAL A 440 -4.03 -10.40 -5.13
CA VAL A 440 -4.93 -11.54 -4.92
C VAL A 440 -4.21 -12.86 -5.19
N SER A 441 -4.18 -13.72 -4.18
CA SER A 441 -3.48 -15.01 -4.24
C SER A 441 -4.45 -16.18 -4.40
N GLY A 442 -4.01 -17.23 -5.09
CA GLY A 442 -4.67 -18.53 -5.01
C GLY A 442 -4.50 -19.43 -6.23
N THR A 443 -5.12 -20.61 -6.17
CA THR A 443 -5.02 -21.62 -7.22
C THR A 443 -5.94 -21.31 -8.41
N VAL A 444 -5.34 -21.25 -9.61
CA VAL A 444 -6.05 -20.98 -10.85
C VAL A 444 -6.90 -22.17 -11.28
N LYS A 445 -8.21 -21.97 -11.47
CA LYS A 445 -9.13 -23.03 -11.88
C LYS A 445 -9.31 -23.14 -13.39
N THR A 446 -9.44 -22.01 -14.06
CA THR A 446 -9.62 -21.97 -15.52
C THR A 446 -8.81 -20.84 -16.10
N VAL A 447 -8.15 -21.09 -17.23
CA VAL A 447 -7.39 -20.09 -17.97
C VAL A 447 -7.99 -19.94 -19.36
N LYS A 448 -8.10 -18.68 -19.81
CA LYS A 448 -8.45 -18.33 -21.18
C LYS A 448 -7.60 -17.13 -21.61
N ILE A 449 -6.41 -17.41 -22.13
CA ILE A 449 -5.55 -16.42 -22.76
C ILE A 449 -5.83 -16.40 -24.26
N THR A 450 -5.84 -15.21 -24.84
CA THR A 450 -5.82 -15.01 -26.29
C THR A 450 -4.48 -14.39 -26.64
N ASP A 451 -3.55 -15.21 -27.11
CA ASP A 451 -2.21 -14.78 -27.49
C ASP A 451 -2.27 -13.81 -28.67
N ASP A 452 -1.88 -12.56 -28.44
CA ASP A 452 -1.28 -11.71 -29.46
C ASP A 452 -0.53 -10.55 -28.79
N MET A 453 0.80 -10.71 -28.57
CA MET A 453 1.70 -9.65 -28.07
C MET A 453 1.54 -8.34 -28.87
N GLU A 454 1.23 -8.45 -30.16
CA GLU A 454 1.11 -7.30 -31.08
C GLU A 454 -0.10 -6.40 -30.75
N ASN A 455 -1.06 -6.89 -29.94
CA ASN A 455 -2.33 -6.23 -29.64
C ASN A 455 -2.60 -6.07 -28.12
N GLY A 456 -1.61 -6.32 -27.26
CA GLY A 456 -1.74 -6.29 -25.80
C GLY A 456 -2.30 -7.61 -25.24
N TYR A 457 -1.71 -8.08 -24.15
CA TYR A 457 -2.10 -9.35 -23.52
C TYR A 457 -3.57 -9.31 -23.15
N ASN A 458 -4.32 -10.23 -23.74
CA ASN A 458 -5.76 -10.29 -23.54
C ASN A 458 -6.09 -11.67 -23.01
N GLY A 459 -6.72 -11.71 -21.84
CA GLY A 459 -7.03 -12.99 -21.21
C GLY A 459 -7.92 -12.85 -20.00
N SER A 460 -8.33 -13.98 -19.47
CA SER A 460 -9.00 -14.06 -18.18
C SER A 460 -8.77 -15.40 -17.53
N PHE A 461 -8.75 -15.43 -16.21
CA PHE A 461 -8.71 -16.65 -15.42
C PHE A 461 -9.75 -16.63 -14.31
N THR A 462 -9.87 -17.73 -13.56
CA THR A 462 -10.73 -17.77 -12.36
C THR A 462 -9.98 -18.28 -11.14
N LEU A 463 -10.14 -17.56 -10.03
CA LEU A 463 -9.77 -17.98 -8.67
C LEU A 463 -11.04 -18.14 -7.87
N ASP A 464 -11.25 -19.32 -7.27
CA ASP A 464 -12.41 -19.61 -6.43
C ASP A 464 -13.79 -19.20 -6.98
N GLY A 465 -13.91 -19.19 -8.31
CA GLY A 465 -15.14 -18.85 -9.02
C GLY A 465 -15.29 -17.38 -9.38
N THR A 466 -14.41 -16.50 -8.88
CA THR A 466 -14.28 -15.10 -9.30
C THR A 466 -13.45 -15.04 -10.58
N LYS A 467 -13.90 -14.24 -11.56
CA LYS A 467 -13.23 -14.08 -12.85
C LYS A 467 -12.37 -12.81 -12.84
N TYR A 468 -11.10 -12.96 -13.14
CA TYR A 468 -10.13 -11.87 -13.30
C TYR A 468 -9.78 -11.71 -14.78
N THR A 469 -9.53 -10.47 -15.21
CA THR A 469 -9.23 -10.13 -16.61
C THR A 469 -7.83 -9.52 -16.66
N LEU A 470 -7.01 -9.98 -17.61
CA LEU A 470 -5.67 -9.42 -17.81
C LEU A 470 -5.74 -8.05 -18.45
N ALA A 471 -4.91 -7.13 -17.98
CA ALA A 471 -4.64 -5.85 -18.62
C ALA A 471 -3.76 -6.07 -19.86
N SER A 472 -3.86 -5.16 -20.82
CA SER A 472 -3.05 -5.20 -22.04
C SER A 472 -1.55 -5.06 -21.76
N GLY A 473 -1.16 -4.46 -20.62
CA GLY A 473 0.22 -4.30 -20.14
C GLY A 473 0.69 -5.39 -19.17
N TYR A 474 0.06 -6.57 -19.20
CA TYR A 474 0.41 -7.68 -18.32
C TYR A 474 1.88 -8.15 -18.50
N ASN A 475 2.58 -8.43 -17.38
CA ASN A 475 3.99 -8.86 -17.31
C ASN A 475 4.35 -10.22 -17.97
N ASN A 476 3.46 -10.79 -18.78
CA ASN A 476 3.65 -12.01 -19.56
C ASN A 476 4.03 -13.28 -18.76
N VAL A 477 3.71 -13.35 -17.47
CA VAL A 477 3.88 -14.60 -16.71
C VAL A 477 2.90 -15.66 -17.22
N GLU A 478 3.39 -16.87 -17.51
CA GLU A 478 2.52 -17.94 -18.02
C GLU A 478 1.58 -18.43 -16.91
N ILE A 479 0.26 -18.29 -17.14
CA ILE A 479 -0.77 -18.69 -16.19
C ILE A 479 -1.28 -20.10 -16.52
N ASN A 480 -1.05 -21.04 -15.60
CA ASN A 480 -1.45 -22.43 -15.74
C ASN A 480 -2.59 -22.79 -14.78
N ALA A 481 -3.53 -23.62 -15.25
CA ALA A 481 -4.60 -24.11 -14.40
C ALA A 481 -4.10 -25.21 -13.44
N GLY A 482 -4.39 -25.07 -12.16
CA GLY A 482 -3.93 -25.94 -11.08
C GLY A 482 -2.74 -25.37 -10.30
N ASP A 483 -2.09 -24.34 -10.84
CA ASP A 483 -0.96 -23.67 -10.20
C ASP A 483 -1.45 -22.48 -9.37
N GLU A 484 -0.63 -22.10 -8.39
CA GLU A 484 -0.90 -21.01 -7.45
C GLU A 484 -0.03 -19.80 -7.79
N TYR A 485 -0.62 -18.62 -7.68
CA TYR A 485 0.00 -17.36 -8.06
C TYR A 485 -0.46 -16.26 -7.12
N ASP A 486 0.39 -15.24 -6.98
CA ASP A 486 0.01 -13.90 -6.55
C ASP A 486 -0.25 -13.06 -7.80
N PHE A 487 -1.46 -12.51 -7.92
CA PHE A 487 -1.84 -11.64 -9.02
C PHE A 487 -1.94 -10.20 -8.55
N PHE A 488 -1.35 -9.30 -9.33
CA PHE A 488 -1.27 -7.87 -9.06
C PHE A 488 -2.29 -7.12 -9.92
N LEU A 489 -3.18 -6.37 -9.29
CA LEU A 489 -4.29 -5.67 -9.93
C LEU A 489 -4.07 -4.16 -9.89
N ASP A 490 -4.39 -3.50 -11.00
CA ASP A 490 -4.52 -2.05 -11.06
C ASP A 490 -5.76 -1.54 -10.31
N GLU A 491 -5.90 -0.22 -10.22
CA GLU A 491 -7.03 0.45 -9.57
C GLU A 491 -8.39 0.12 -10.19
N ASN A 492 -8.41 -0.40 -11.42
CA ASN A 492 -9.62 -0.82 -12.15
C ASN A 492 -9.94 -2.31 -11.97
N GLY A 493 -9.12 -3.05 -11.22
CA GLY A 493 -9.24 -4.48 -10.98
C GLY A 493 -8.81 -5.35 -12.17
N PHE A 494 -8.00 -4.83 -13.09
CA PHE A 494 -7.37 -5.61 -14.15
C PHE A 494 -5.99 -6.09 -13.70
N VAL A 495 -5.65 -7.31 -14.08
CA VAL A 495 -4.40 -7.94 -13.67
C VAL A 495 -3.27 -7.42 -14.55
N ILE A 496 -2.36 -6.65 -13.97
CA ILE A 496 -1.17 -6.07 -14.61
C ILE A 496 0.08 -6.94 -14.44
N GLY A 497 0.05 -7.90 -13.52
CA GLY A 497 1.10 -8.90 -13.44
C GLY A 497 0.72 -10.09 -12.58
N ALA A 498 1.55 -11.12 -12.65
CA ALA A 498 1.50 -12.25 -11.73
C ALA A 498 2.91 -12.62 -11.30
N LYS A 499 2.98 -13.31 -10.16
CA LYS A 499 4.15 -14.03 -9.68
C LYS A 499 3.68 -15.44 -9.34
N ALA A 500 4.37 -16.47 -9.84
CA ALA A 500 4.02 -17.82 -9.43
C ALA A 500 4.32 -17.94 -7.93
N ALA A 501 3.36 -18.46 -7.15
CA ALA A 501 3.60 -18.75 -5.73
C ALA A 501 4.69 -19.82 -5.55
N ASN A 502 5.09 -20.49 -6.64
CA ASN A 502 6.15 -21.49 -6.70
C ASN A 502 7.48 -20.95 -7.27
N ASP A 503 7.60 -19.65 -7.58
CA ASP A 503 8.91 -19.03 -7.85
C ASP A 503 9.69 -18.77 -6.56
N GLU A 504 9.04 -18.88 -5.40
CA GLU A 504 9.76 -19.31 -4.21
C GLU A 504 10.23 -20.73 -4.43
N ILE A 505 11.55 -20.86 -4.49
CA ILE A 505 12.21 -22.15 -4.42
C ILE A 505 11.66 -22.89 -3.19
N LYS A 506 10.81 -23.90 -3.42
CA LYS A 506 10.32 -24.78 -2.36
C LYS A 506 11.48 -25.59 -1.86
N ILE A 507 12.11 -25.09 -0.81
CA ILE A 507 13.23 -25.72 -0.13
C ILE A 507 12.86 -27.18 0.23
N ASP A 508 11.61 -27.44 0.57
CA ASP A 508 11.07 -28.78 0.86
C ASP A 508 11.15 -29.78 -0.30
N ASP A 509 11.28 -29.33 -1.55
CA ASP A 509 11.44 -30.21 -2.71
C ASP A 509 12.88 -30.74 -2.86
N TYR A 510 13.84 -30.23 -2.08
CA TYR A 510 15.23 -30.67 -2.12
C TYR A 510 15.58 -31.70 -1.06
N VAL A 511 16.56 -32.54 -1.42
CA VAL A 511 17.27 -33.42 -0.51
C VAL A 511 18.77 -33.36 -0.77
N PHE A 512 19.57 -33.44 0.29
CA PHE A 512 21.00 -33.64 0.18
C PHE A 512 21.35 -35.12 0.33
N VAL A 513 21.92 -35.74 -0.70
CA VAL A 513 22.36 -37.14 -0.62
C VAL A 513 23.72 -37.19 0.07
N LYS A 514 23.76 -37.61 1.34
CA LYS A 514 24.99 -37.76 2.13
C LYS A 514 25.87 -38.91 1.61
N ALA A 515 25.24 -40.04 1.27
CA ALA A 515 25.93 -41.23 0.80
C ALA A 515 25.00 -42.14 0.00
N ALA A 516 25.58 -42.92 -0.91
CA ALA A 516 24.89 -43.94 -1.68
C ALA A 516 25.46 -45.32 -1.37
N SER A 517 24.60 -46.33 -1.35
CA SER A 517 24.95 -47.73 -1.14
C SER A 517 24.01 -48.65 -1.91
N THR A 518 24.22 -49.95 -1.80
CA THR A 518 23.29 -50.97 -2.30
C THR A 518 22.93 -51.93 -1.18
N SER A 519 21.68 -52.39 -1.16
CA SER A 519 21.20 -53.42 -0.24
C SER A 519 20.43 -54.47 -1.04
N GLY A 520 21.02 -55.65 -1.21
CA GLY A 520 20.45 -56.67 -2.12
C GLY A 520 20.47 -56.20 -3.57
N PHE A 521 19.28 -56.06 -4.18
CA PHE A 521 19.08 -55.51 -5.53
C PHE A 521 18.57 -54.06 -5.52
N ASP A 522 18.54 -53.40 -4.36
CA ASP A 522 18.01 -52.05 -4.23
C ASP A 522 19.15 -51.03 -4.15
N ALA A 523 18.99 -49.93 -4.89
CA ALA A 523 19.83 -48.74 -4.76
C ALA A 523 19.34 -47.91 -3.57
N ILE A 524 20.21 -47.70 -2.58
CA ILE A 524 19.85 -47.02 -1.33
C ILE A 524 20.63 -45.71 -1.21
N ALA A 525 19.92 -44.60 -1.01
CA ALA A 525 20.51 -43.30 -0.70
C ALA A 525 20.22 -42.92 0.76
N LYS A 526 21.25 -42.44 1.47
CA LYS A 526 21.09 -41.74 2.73
C LYS A 526 20.92 -40.27 2.42
N VAL A 527 19.71 -39.77 2.62
CA VAL A 527 19.35 -38.38 2.35
C VAL A 527 19.15 -37.60 3.64
N MET A 528 19.37 -36.30 3.54
CA MET A 528 18.92 -35.31 4.49
C MET A 528 17.89 -34.42 3.78
N PHE A 529 16.74 -34.24 4.41
CA PHE A 529 15.75 -33.27 4.00
C PHE A 529 16.14 -31.88 4.48
N MET A 530 15.51 -30.85 3.91
CA MET A 530 15.87 -29.48 4.24
C MET A 530 15.40 -29.04 5.64
N ASP A 531 14.53 -29.83 6.28
CA ASP A 531 14.21 -29.72 7.71
C ASP A 531 15.31 -30.33 8.64
N GLY A 532 16.43 -30.78 8.08
CA GLY A 532 17.56 -31.38 8.81
C GLY A 532 17.42 -32.88 9.05
N THR A 533 16.21 -33.43 8.93
CA THR A 533 15.95 -34.85 9.18
C THR A 533 16.66 -35.73 8.16
N SER A 534 17.12 -36.90 8.60
CA SER A 534 17.86 -37.83 7.74
C SER A 534 17.12 -39.17 7.59
N LYS A 535 17.02 -39.67 6.36
CA LYS A 535 16.32 -40.92 6.03
C LYS A 535 17.14 -41.76 5.05
N SER A 536 16.99 -43.08 5.12
CA SER A 536 17.45 -43.97 4.04
C SER A 536 16.29 -44.26 3.10
N ILE A 537 16.45 -43.96 1.82
CA ILE A 537 15.44 -44.13 0.79
C ILE A 537 15.89 -45.13 -0.27
N THR A 538 14.93 -45.85 -0.86
CA THR A 538 15.16 -46.70 -2.04
C THR A 538 14.96 -45.87 -3.29
N VAL A 539 16.00 -45.79 -4.14
CA VAL A 539 16.00 -44.98 -5.37
C VAL A 539 15.76 -45.90 -6.56
N SER A 540 14.75 -45.56 -7.35
CA SER A 540 14.34 -46.33 -8.53
C SER A 540 14.71 -45.64 -9.85
N GLU A 541 15.00 -44.33 -9.79
CA GLU A 541 15.25 -43.53 -10.98
C GLU A 541 16.11 -42.30 -10.64
N VAL A 542 17.04 -41.96 -11.53
CA VAL A 542 17.85 -40.73 -11.45
C VAL A 542 17.88 -40.05 -12.80
N ASN A 543 17.57 -38.75 -12.85
CA ASN A 543 17.63 -37.94 -14.08
C ASN A 543 16.90 -38.61 -15.27
N GLY A 544 15.72 -39.18 -15.02
CA GLY A 544 14.93 -39.88 -16.04
C GLY A 544 15.42 -41.29 -16.42
N SER A 545 16.45 -41.81 -15.74
CA SER A 545 17.04 -43.13 -16.02
C SER A 545 16.74 -44.11 -14.90
N GLU A 546 16.13 -45.26 -15.24
CA GLU A 546 15.86 -46.32 -14.28
C GLU A 546 17.14 -46.86 -13.65
N ILE A 547 17.08 -47.07 -12.34
CA ILE A 547 18.17 -47.58 -11.51
C ILE A 547 17.74 -48.90 -10.88
N ASP A 548 18.62 -49.88 -10.92
CA ASP A 548 18.55 -51.09 -10.10
C ASP A 548 19.86 -51.26 -9.31
N GLY A 549 19.85 -52.09 -8.26
CA GLY A 549 21.04 -52.36 -7.45
C GLY A 549 22.10 -53.23 -8.14
N ASP A 550 22.01 -53.45 -9.47
CA ASP A 550 23.08 -54.09 -10.23
C ASP A 550 24.22 -53.09 -10.48
N THR A 551 25.44 -53.57 -10.31
CA THR A 551 26.69 -52.79 -10.24
C THR A 551 27.05 -51.96 -11.48
N THR A 552 26.21 -51.94 -12.52
CA THR A 552 26.47 -51.23 -13.78
C THR A 552 25.63 -49.97 -14.00
N SER A 553 24.49 -49.80 -13.30
CA SER A 553 23.57 -48.66 -13.41
C SER A 553 23.75 -47.65 -12.25
N TRP A 554 24.09 -48.14 -11.04
CA TRP A 554 24.28 -47.32 -9.84
C TRP A 554 25.76 -47.14 -9.46
N ASN A 555 26.36 -46.01 -9.84
CA ASN A 555 27.73 -45.68 -9.43
C ASN A 555 27.75 -44.92 -8.09
N THR A 556 27.87 -45.65 -6.99
CA THR A 556 27.92 -45.08 -5.62
C THR A 556 29.06 -44.09 -5.40
N ALA A 557 30.14 -44.14 -6.19
CA ALA A 557 31.32 -43.29 -5.98
C ALA A 557 31.07 -41.81 -6.31
N ASN A 558 30.06 -41.49 -7.13
CA ASN A 558 29.77 -40.13 -7.61
C ASN A 558 28.37 -39.63 -7.22
N PHE A 559 27.61 -40.41 -6.44
CA PHE A 559 26.21 -40.12 -6.13
C PHE A 559 26.01 -39.41 -4.79
N GLY A 560 27.01 -39.46 -3.90
CA GLY A 560 26.97 -38.76 -2.62
C GLY A 560 27.54 -37.35 -2.71
N ASN A 561 27.17 -36.52 -1.74
CA ASN A 561 27.57 -35.13 -1.55
C ASN A 561 27.03 -34.17 -2.62
N ALA A 562 25.74 -34.30 -2.95
CA ALA A 562 25.05 -33.44 -3.90
C ALA A 562 23.57 -33.27 -3.53
N PHE A 563 22.98 -32.16 -3.97
CA PHE A 563 21.57 -31.86 -3.88
C PHE A 563 20.78 -32.43 -5.07
N TYR A 564 19.59 -32.92 -4.77
CA TYR A 564 18.64 -33.45 -5.73
C TYR A 564 17.24 -32.93 -5.39
N THR A 565 16.38 -32.76 -6.39
CA THR A 565 14.93 -32.80 -6.16
C THR A 565 14.46 -34.24 -6.09
N PHE A 566 13.34 -34.49 -5.42
CA PHE A 566 12.82 -35.85 -5.27
C PHE A 566 11.32 -35.96 -5.52
N LYS A 567 10.88 -37.18 -5.84
CA LYS A 567 9.47 -37.54 -5.89
C LYS A 567 9.27 -38.96 -5.36
N GLU A 568 8.35 -39.11 -4.41
CA GLU A 568 7.97 -40.42 -3.88
C GLU A 568 6.90 -41.09 -4.75
N LYS A 569 7.20 -42.29 -5.24
CA LYS A 569 6.27 -43.16 -5.97
C LYS A 569 5.29 -43.80 -5.00
N LYS A 570 4.13 -44.24 -5.51
CA LYS A 570 3.07 -44.93 -4.72
C LYS A 570 3.53 -46.21 -4.02
N ASN A 571 4.64 -46.81 -4.45
CA ASN A 571 5.25 -48.00 -3.85
C ASN A 571 6.30 -47.67 -2.78
N GLY A 572 6.54 -46.39 -2.46
CA GLY A 572 7.53 -45.92 -1.48
C GLY A 572 8.97 -45.81 -2.01
N GLU A 573 9.18 -45.99 -3.32
CA GLU A 573 10.46 -45.73 -3.98
C GLU A 573 10.57 -44.27 -4.42
N TYR A 574 11.78 -43.77 -4.58
CA TYR A 574 12.04 -42.37 -4.91
C TYR A 574 12.62 -42.23 -6.33
N GLU A 575 12.19 -41.18 -7.02
CA GLU A 575 12.81 -40.61 -8.23
C GLU A 575 13.64 -39.41 -7.78
N LEU A 576 14.88 -39.29 -8.25
CA LEU A 576 15.76 -38.16 -7.94
C LEU A 576 16.20 -37.43 -9.21
N GLU A 577 16.26 -36.10 -9.17
CA GLU A 577 16.83 -35.29 -10.26
C GLU A 577 17.89 -34.34 -9.71
N VAL A 578 19.06 -34.30 -10.35
CA VAL A 578 20.20 -33.51 -9.86
C VAL A 578 19.91 -32.02 -9.99
N VAL A 579 20.11 -31.27 -8.91
CA VAL A 579 19.97 -29.80 -8.95
C VAL A 579 21.07 -29.22 -9.86
N LYS A 580 20.70 -28.39 -10.83
CA LYS A 580 21.64 -27.83 -11.82
C LYS A 580 22.57 -26.78 -11.22
N ASN A 581 22.02 -25.86 -10.44
CA ASN A 581 22.74 -24.72 -9.85
C ASN A 581 23.21 -25.06 -8.43
N GLN A 582 24.13 -26.03 -8.32
CA GLN A 582 24.75 -26.39 -7.05
C GLN A 582 26.27 -26.37 -7.16
N ALA A 583 26.96 -26.05 -6.06
CA ALA A 583 28.41 -26.08 -5.99
C ALA A 583 28.90 -26.46 -4.58
N SER A 584 30.22 -26.59 -4.42
CA SER A 584 30.82 -26.94 -3.13
C SER A 584 32.23 -26.38 -2.96
N THR A 585 32.63 -26.20 -1.71
CA THR A 585 33.99 -25.84 -1.30
C THR A 585 34.53 -26.92 -0.37
N THR A 586 35.79 -27.32 -0.55
CA THR A 586 36.39 -28.39 0.26
C THR A 586 36.75 -27.94 1.68
N SER A 587 36.93 -26.63 1.89
CA SER A 587 37.30 -26.02 3.16
C SER A 587 36.91 -24.53 3.14
N ALA A 588 35.80 -24.18 3.76
CA ALA A 588 35.32 -22.81 3.94
C ALA A 588 34.69 -22.67 5.34
N THR A 589 34.74 -21.47 5.90
CA THR A 589 33.91 -21.11 7.06
C THR A 589 32.53 -20.65 6.59
N VAL A 590 31.54 -20.79 7.45
CA VAL A 590 30.21 -20.16 7.31
C VAL A 590 30.04 -19.18 8.46
N ASP A 591 29.49 -18.00 8.18
CA ASP A 591 29.33 -16.91 9.13
C ASP A 591 28.08 -16.08 8.79
N ASN A 592 27.55 -15.30 9.72
CA ASN A 592 26.28 -14.56 9.61
C ASN A 592 26.38 -13.21 8.86
N VAL A 593 27.22 -13.18 7.82
CA VAL A 593 27.48 -11.98 7.00
C VAL A 593 26.88 -12.13 5.62
N ALA A 594 26.60 -11.01 4.94
CA ALA A 594 25.96 -10.97 3.62
C ALA A 594 26.56 -11.92 2.57
N LYS A 595 27.87 -12.22 2.66
CA LYS A 595 28.56 -13.27 1.88
C LYS A 595 29.02 -14.38 2.83
N PRO A 596 28.13 -15.30 3.20
CA PRO A 596 28.30 -16.13 4.39
C PRO A 596 29.37 -17.20 4.25
N ILE A 597 29.74 -17.59 3.02
CA ILE A 597 30.74 -18.65 2.76
C ILE A 597 32.08 -18.01 2.39
N SER A 598 33.12 -18.27 3.19
CA SER A 598 34.45 -17.69 2.95
C SER A 598 34.99 -18.03 1.55
N GLY A 599 35.34 -17.00 0.77
CA GLY A 599 35.90 -17.17 -0.58
C GLY A 599 34.88 -17.43 -1.69
N VAL A 600 33.58 -17.34 -1.39
CA VAL A 600 32.48 -17.38 -2.36
C VAL A 600 31.86 -15.98 -2.48
N SER A 601 31.54 -15.55 -3.70
CA SER A 601 31.03 -14.19 -3.97
C SER A 601 29.51 -14.07 -3.97
N LEU A 602 28.80 -15.17 -3.70
CA LEU A 602 27.33 -15.22 -3.65
C LEU A 602 26.82 -14.67 -2.32
N THR A 603 25.65 -14.03 -2.35
CA THR A 603 25.05 -13.40 -1.17
C THR A 603 23.94 -14.26 -0.56
N GLY A 604 23.79 -14.22 0.77
CA GLY A 604 22.63 -14.76 1.49
C GLY A 604 21.66 -13.65 1.87
N ASN A 605 20.38 -13.97 2.05
CA ASN A 605 19.34 -13.06 2.53
C ASN A 605 18.51 -13.72 3.66
N SER A 606 17.39 -13.10 4.06
CA SER A 606 16.46 -13.63 5.08
C SER A 606 15.80 -14.97 4.72
N SER A 607 15.80 -15.37 3.44
CA SER A 607 15.20 -16.62 2.95
C SER A 607 16.22 -17.74 2.70
N THR A 608 17.52 -17.47 2.81
CA THR A 608 18.55 -18.50 2.61
C THR A 608 18.51 -19.53 3.74
N LEU A 609 18.43 -20.82 3.41
CA LEU A 609 18.49 -21.90 4.39
C LEU A 609 19.93 -22.32 4.66
N PHE A 610 20.34 -22.37 5.93
CA PHE A 610 21.61 -22.90 6.38
C PHE A 610 21.38 -24.19 7.15
N ILE A 611 22.16 -25.22 6.84
CA ILE A 611 22.14 -26.50 7.55
C ILE A 611 23.56 -26.79 8.01
N ALA A 612 23.81 -26.79 9.31
CA ALA A 612 25.10 -27.19 9.89
C ALA A 612 24.97 -28.57 10.53
N LYS A 613 25.62 -29.57 9.92
CA LYS A 613 25.54 -31.01 10.20
C LYS A 613 24.13 -31.63 10.04
N ASP A 614 23.17 -31.15 10.80
CA ASP A 614 21.77 -31.59 10.95
C ASP A 614 20.86 -30.47 11.51
N LYS A 615 21.41 -29.41 12.11
CA LYS A 615 20.64 -28.25 12.57
C LYS A 615 20.35 -27.30 11.42
N VAL A 616 19.14 -26.74 11.41
CA VAL A 616 18.64 -25.86 10.35
C VAL A 616 18.46 -24.45 10.89
N TYR A 617 18.84 -23.47 10.08
CA TYR A 617 18.76 -22.05 10.36
C TYR A 617 18.23 -21.34 9.12
N THR A 618 17.35 -20.38 9.28
CA THR A 618 16.75 -19.64 8.15
C THR A 618 17.15 -18.18 8.23
N GLY A 619 17.69 -17.67 7.12
CA GLY A 619 18.15 -16.29 7.00
C GLY A 619 19.63 -16.11 7.32
N VAL A 620 20.30 -15.25 6.55
CA VAL A 620 21.75 -15.00 6.64
C VAL A 620 22.17 -14.43 8.00
N LYS A 621 21.31 -13.65 8.66
CA LYS A 621 21.56 -13.13 10.01
C LYS A 621 21.58 -14.24 11.07
N ASN A 622 20.84 -15.32 10.83
CA ASN A 622 20.76 -16.48 11.72
C ASN A 622 21.73 -17.61 11.28
N ALA A 623 22.57 -17.36 10.27
CA ALA A 623 23.48 -18.40 9.77
C ALA A 623 24.44 -18.81 10.90
N PRO A 624 24.69 -20.11 11.06
CA PRO A 624 25.57 -20.59 12.12
C PRO A 624 27.03 -20.21 11.83
N GLU A 625 27.79 -19.94 12.88
CA GLU A 625 29.24 -19.90 12.78
C GLU A 625 29.78 -21.32 12.63
N VAL A 626 30.34 -21.63 11.47
CA VAL A 626 30.89 -22.96 11.16
C VAL A 626 32.38 -22.88 10.87
N GLU A 627 33.15 -23.61 11.66
CA GLU A 627 34.59 -23.79 11.48
C GLU A 627 34.93 -24.40 10.12
N ALA A 628 36.13 -24.07 9.60
CA ALA A 628 36.53 -24.38 8.24
C ALA A 628 36.35 -25.86 7.87
N GLY A 629 35.50 -26.14 6.88
CA GLY A 629 35.17 -27.50 6.45
C GLY A 629 34.48 -27.58 5.09
N PRO A 630 34.01 -28.78 4.68
CA PRO A 630 33.29 -28.95 3.43
C PRO A 630 31.90 -28.28 3.51
N VAL A 631 31.61 -27.41 2.55
CA VAL A 631 30.32 -26.70 2.41
C VAL A 631 29.77 -26.97 1.01
N TYR A 632 28.49 -27.26 0.91
CA TYR A 632 27.73 -27.52 -0.30
C TYR A 632 26.60 -26.50 -0.38
N TYR A 633 26.27 -25.98 -1.55
CA TYR A 633 25.20 -24.98 -1.65
C TYR A 633 24.47 -25.04 -2.97
N ILE A 634 23.20 -24.63 -2.93
CA ILE A 634 22.35 -24.32 -4.09
C ILE A 634 22.33 -22.80 -4.25
N TYR A 635 22.36 -22.32 -5.48
CA TYR A 635 22.31 -20.90 -5.79
C TYR A 635 21.36 -20.61 -6.95
N ASP A 636 20.88 -19.38 -6.98
CA ASP A 636 20.09 -18.85 -8.09
C ASP A 636 20.58 -17.43 -8.41
N GLY A 637 20.98 -17.19 -9.67
CA GLY A 637 21.72 -16.00 -10.05
C GLY A 637 22.96 -15.77 -9.16
N ALA A 638 22.99 -14.63 -8.47
CA ALA A 638 24.05 -14.23 -7.53
C ALA A 638 23.75 -14.60 -6.06
N ARG A 639 22.62 -15.28 -5.78
CA ARG A 639 22.07 -15.51 -4.45
C ARG A 639 22.19 -16.97 -4.00
N LEU A 640 22.44 -17.18 -2.72
CA LEU A 640 22.42 -18.48 -2.05
C LEU A 640 21.00 -18.86 -1.65
N VAL A 641 20.64 -20.10 -1.91
CA VAL A 641 19.31 -20.66 -1.62
C VAL A 641 19.38 -21.62 -0.44
N VAL A 642 20.29 -22.60 -0.51
CA VAL A 642 20.57 -23.55 0.58
C VAL A 642 22.08 -23.65 0.76
N VAL A 643 22.55 -23.65 2.00
CA VAL A 643 23.94 -23.85 2.39
C VAL A 643 24.01 -25.00 3.39
N TYR A 644 24.58 -26.13 2.98
CA TYR A 644 24.87 -27.26 3.86
C TYR A 644 26.35 -27.32 4.23
N ALA A 645 26.67 -27.13 5.51
CA ALA A 645 27.98 -27.35 6.08
C ALA A 645 28.04 -28.70 6.81
N LYS A 646 29.09 -29.49 6.57
CA LYS A 646 29.25 -30.81 7.21
C LYS A 646 29.63 -30.74 8.69
N ASN A 647 30.31 -29.68 9.09
CA ASN A 647 30.72 -29.47 10.47
C ASN A 647 29.52 -28.97 11.28
N GLU A 648 29.57 -29.21 12.60
CA GLU A 648 28.65 -28.55 13.53
C GLU A 648 28.90 -27.03 13.49
N GLY A 649 27.82 -26.28 13.58
CA GLY A 649 27.86 -24.85 13.78
C GLY A 649 27.52 -24.52 15.23
N SER A 650 28.13 -23.48 15.77
CA SER A 650 27.56 -22.79 16.92
C SER A 650 26.49 -21.83 16.39
N ALA A 651 25.30 -21.86 17.00
CA ALA A 651 24.32 -20.82 16.75
C ALA A 651 24.98 -19.47 17.07
N SER A 652 24.87 -18.49 16.17
CA SER A 652 24.91 -17.10 16.62
C SER A 652 23.74 -16.99 17.59
N THR A 653 24.03 -16.70 18.85
CA THR A 653 23.04 -16.66 19.93
C THR A 653 21.81 -15.86 19.50
N SER A 654 20.69 -16.55 19.22
CA SER A 654 19.38 -15.92 19.03
C SER A 654 18.48 -16.27 20.21
N ALA A 655 17.50 -15.41 20.49
CA ALA A 655 16.54 -15.61 21.58
C ALA A 655 15.63 -16.85 21.40
N ASP A 656 15.71 -17.55 20.25
CA ASP A 656 14.90 -18.73 19.93
C ASP A 656 15.35 -20.00 20.69
N GLU A 657 16.49 -19.94 21.41
CA GLU A 657 16.93 -21.02 22.30
C GLU A 657 16.51 -20.81 23.77
N LEU A 658 15.69 -19.79 24.05
CA LEU A 658 15.17 -19.48 25.39
C LEU A 658 13.81 -20.11 25.63
N VAL A 659 13.69 -20.81 26.75
CA VAL A 659 12.48 -21.53 27.13
C VAL A 659 12.13 -21.21 28.57
N TYR A 660 10.86 -20.86 28.80
CA TYR A 660 10.36 -20.61 30.15
C TYR A 660 9.67 -21.87 30.70
N VAL A 661 10.22 -22.48 31.74
CA VAL A 661 9.61 -23.60 32.45
C VAL A 661 8.45 -23.08 33.31
N LEU A 662 7.22 -23.48 32.98
CA LEU A 662 5.99 -22.93 33.57
C LEU A 662 5.63 -23.57 34.91
N SER A 663 6.12 -24.78 35.18
CA SER A 663 5.85 -25.49 36.43
C SER A 663 7.03 -26.36 36.86
N ASP A 664 7.22 -26.44 38.17
CA ASP A 664 8.07 -27.40 38.89
C ASP A 664 7.42 -28.79 39.01
N ASN A 665 6.31 -29.01 38.27
CA ASN A 665 5.61 -30.29 38.23
C ASN A 665 5.85 -30.88 36.84
N TYR A 666 6.35 -32.11 36.82
CA TYR A 666 6.64 -32.84 35.59
C TYR A 666 5.96 -34.22 35.60
N ALA A 667 5.68 -34.75 34.41
CA ALA A 667 5.32 -36.16 34.26
C ALA A 667 6.58 -37.01 34.06
N VAL A 668 6.54 -38.26 34.49
CA VAL A 668 7.67 -39.20 34.34
C VAL A 668 7.29 -40.29 33.35
N GLY A 669 8.12 -40.51 32.35
CA GLY A 669 8.00 -41.57 31.35
C GLY A 669 9.23 -42.48 31.30
N LEU A 670 9.11 -43.58 30.56
CA LEU A 670 10.21 -44.49 30.22
C LEU A 670 10.28 -44.60 28.70
N ASP A 671 11.49 -44.57 28.16
CA ASP A 671 11.73 -44.76 26.73
C ASP A 671 11.84 -46.24 26.32
N ASP A 672 12.17 -46.49 25.05
CA ASP A 672 12.29 -47.85 24.48
C ASP A 672 13.44 -48.67 25.09
N ASP A 673 14.38 -48.03 25.79
CA ASP A 673 15.53 -48.64 26.47
C ASP A 673 15.35 -48.74 28.00
N ASP A 674 14.13 -48.48 28.51
CA ASP A 674 13.76 -48.43 29.94
C ASP A 674 14.49 -47.31 30.73
N GLU A 675 14.92 -46.22 30.08
CA GLU A 675 15.50 -45.05 30.74
C GLU A 675 14.43 -43.99 31.05
N GLU A 676 14.53 -43.34 32.22
CA GLU A 676 13.56 -42.34 32.67
C GLU A 676 13.71 -41.01 31.91
N TYR A 677 12.59 -40.37 31.61
CA TYR A 677 12.53 -39.00 31.10
C TYR A 677 11.40 -38.21 31.77
N TYR A 678 11.53 -36.89 31.76
CA TYR A 678 10.65 -35.96 32.45
C TYR A 678 10.00 -34.99 31.45
N GLU A 679 8.68 -34.82 31.55
CA GLU A 679 7.90 -33.91 30.71
C GLU A 679 7.53 -32.64 31.49
N TYR A 680 8.00 -31.48 31.02
CA TYR A 680 7.69 -30.17 31.60
C TYR A 680 6.77 -29.36 30.69
N ASP A 681 5.77 -28.72 31.29
CA ASP A 681 5.01 -27.65 30.63
C ASP A 681 5.94 -26.43 30.48
N VAL A 682 6.15 -26.00 29.23
CA VAL A 682 7.04 -24.86 28.92
C VAL A 682 6.35 -23.84 28.01
N PHE A 683 6.93 -22.65 27.94
CA PHE A 683 6.58 -21.60 26.98
C PHE A 683 7.81 -21.22 26.16
N MET A 684 7.73 -21.42 24.85
CA MET A 684 8.77 -21.07 23.86
C MET A 684 8.08 -20.73 22.53
N ASP A 685 8.73 -19.92 21.69
CA ASP A 685 8.22 -19.50 20.37
C ASP A 685 6.80 -18.88 20.38
N GLY A 686 6.42 -18.27 21.50
CA GLY A 686 5.11 -17.64 21.68
C GLY A 686 3.96 -18.62 21.97
N GLU A 687 4.24 -19.92 22.10
CA GLU A 687 3.24 -20.95 22.38
C GLU A 687 3.56 -21.78 23.63
N LYS A 688 2.49 -22.30 24.26
CA LYS A 688 2.63 -23.26 25.37
C LYS A 688 2.78 -24.67 24.80
N THR A 689 3.84 -25.36 25.19
CA THR A 689 4.12 -26.75 24.76
C THR A 689 4.63 -27.61 25.92
N THR A 690 5.04 -28.84 25.63
CA THR A 690 5.67 -29.76 26.57
C THR A 690 7.02 -30.20 26.02
N LEU A 691 8.07 -30.14 26.83
CA LEU A 691 9.39 -30.66 26.49
C LEU A 691 9.72 -31.90 27.33
N MET A 692 10.35 -32.88 26.68
CA MET A 692 10.92 -34.05 27.35
C MET A 692 12.39 -33.76 27.67
N THR A 693 12.90 -34.21 28.82
CA THR A 693 14.30 -34.04 29.23
C THR A 693 14.76 -35.19 30.13
N ARG A 694 16.07 -35.39 30.24
CA ARG A 694 16.68 -36.27 31.25
C ARG A 694 16.90 -35.58 32.60
N GLU A 695 16.70 -34.26 32.67
CA GLU A 695 16.93 -33.47 33.87
C GLU A 695 15.66 -33.46 34.75
N ASP A 696 15.78 -33.95 35.99
CA ASP A 696 14.73 -33.86 37.00
C ASP A 696 14.83 -32.57 37.83
N ASP A 697 13.72 -32.27 38.52
CA ASP A 697 13.63 -31.18 39.50
C ASP A 697 14.02 -29.78 38.97
N LEU A 698 13.64 -29.45 37.72
CA LEU A 698 13.78 -28.09 37.18
C LEU A 698 12.86 -27.12 37.93
N ASP A 699 13.40 -25.95 38.29
CA ASP A 699 12.64 -24.86 38.89
C ASP A 699 11.83 -24.10 37.82
N LYS A 700 10.85 -23.31 38.26
CA LYS A 700 10.15 -22.38 37.35
C LYS A 700 11.08 -21.25 36.98
N GLY A 701 11.23 -20.97 35.69
CA GLY A 701 12.09 -19.88 35.24
C GLY A 701 12.55 -20.02 33.80
N LEU A 702 13.37 -19.06 33.38
CA LEU A 702 13.95 -19.02 32.06
C LEU A 702 15.21 -19.91 32.00
N TYR A 703 15.28 -20.76 30.99
CA TYR A 703 16.42 -21.62 30.69
C TYR A 703 16.85 -21.42 29.24
N GLN A 704 18.09 -21.80 28.96
CA GLN A 704 18.58 -21.94 27.59
C GLN A 704 18.67 -23.44 27.24
N ILE A 705 18.17 -23.82 26.06
CA ILE A 705 18.34 -25.17 25.53
C ILE A 705 19.69 -25.25 24.82
N LYS A 706 20.60 -26.10 25.29
CA LYS A 706 21.92 -26.30 24.65
C LYS A 706 21.88 -27.27 23.48
N GLY A 707 20.87 -28.12 23.46
CA GLY A 707 20.73 -29.20 22.51
C GLY A 707 19.66 -30.18 22.95
N TYR A 708 19.56 -31.26 22.19
CA TYR A 708 18.66 -32.37 22.47
C TYR A 708 19.46 -33.67 22.39
N GLU A 709 19.30 -34.54 23.38
CA GLU A 709 19.74 -35.93 23.31
C GLU A 709 18.74 -36.74 22.49
N ASP A 710 19.26 -37.57 21.57
CA ASP A 710 18.47 -38.41 20.64
C ASP A 710 17.36 -37.66 19.88
N ASP A 711 17.57 -36.35 19.64
CA ASP A 711 16.63 -35.43 19.00
C ASP A 711 15.27 -35.29 19.73
N LEU A 712 15.16 -35.77 20.97
CA LEU A 712 13.90 -35.84 21.72
C LEU A 712 13.99 -35.23 23.13
N TYR A 713 15.12 -35.38 23.82
CA TYR A 713 15.26 -34.96 25.22
C TYR A 713 16.09 -33.68 25.32
N ALA A 714 15.45 -32.55 25.63
CA ALA A 714 16.10 -31.25 25.79
C ALA A 714 17.16 -31.28 26.90
N GLU A 715 18.34 -30.74 26.61
CA GLU A 715 19.39 -30.47 27.59
C GLU A 715 19.36 -28.99 27.97
N PHE A 716 19.20 -28.70 29.26
CA PHE A 716 19.04 -27.34 29.75
C PHE A 716 20.36 -26.75 30.27
N LYS A 717 20.39 -25.43 30.37
CA LYS A 717 21.43 -24.64 31.03
C LYS A 717 20.78 -23.76 32.08
N ASP A 718 21.10 -24.01 33.34
CA ASP A 718 20.65 -23.20 34.50
C ASP A 718 20.99 -21.70 34.40
N SER A 719 21.97 -21.33 33.58
CA SER A 719 22.39 -19.94 33.41
C SER A 719 22.15 -19.48 31.98
N VAL A 720 21.10 -18.68 31.80
CA VAL A 720 20.89 -17.88 30.59
C VAL A 720 22.00 -16.83 30.48
N ASP A 721 22.36 -16.46 29.26
CA ASP A 721 23.37 -15.42 29.06
C ASP A 721 22.91 -14.10 29.69
N SER A 722 23.70 -13.54 30.61
CA SER A 722 23.33 -12.34 31.35
C SER A 722 23.36 -11.09 30.49
N ASP A 723 24.06 -11.15 29.36
CA ASP A 723 24.21 -10.03 28.46
C ASP A 723 22.98 -9.89 27.55
N LEU A 724 22.25 -10.99 27.30
CA LEU A 724 21.01 -11.02 26.51
C LEU A 724 19.72 -10.94 27.34
N VAL A 725 19.82 -11.16 28.65
CA VAL A 725 18.64 -11.22 29.53
C VAL A 725 18.82 -10.34 30.74
N LYS A 726 17.90 -9.39 30.88
CA LYS A 726 17.78 -8.54 32.06
C LYS A 726 16.57 -8.93 32.88
N THR A 727 16.74 -9.15 34.19
CA THR A 727 15.62 -9.41 35.10
C THR A 727 15.62 -8.40 36.24
N GLU A 728 14.46 -7.78 36.46
CA GLU A 728 14.17 -6.90 37.58
C GLU A 728 13.06 -7.53 38.44
N SER A 729 13.28 -7.61 39.75
CA SER A 729 12.37 -8.26 40.72
C SER A 729 11.83 -7.26 41.73
N ASP A 730 10.67 -7.57 42.31
CA ASP A 730 9.96 -6.71 43.27
C ASP A 730 9.68 -5.30 42.71
N VAL A 731 9.43 -5.19 41.40
CA VAL A 731 9.26 -3.91 40.70
C VAL A 731 8.02 -3.19 41.21
N THR A 732 8.17 -1.94 41.66
CA THR A 732 7.06 -1.16 42.25
C THR A 732 6.66 0.08 41.46
N ASN A 733 7.58 0.68 40.72
CA ASN A 733 7.31 1.81 39.84
C ASN A 733 7.63 1.42 38.40
N VAL A 734 6.66 1.64 37.52
CA VAL A 734 6.76 1.31 36.10
C VAL A 734 6.15 2.44 35.30
N ASP A 735 6.78 2.76 34.17
CA ASP A 735 6.26 3.69 33.17
C ASP A 735 6.62 3.20 31.77
N TYR A 736 5.77 3.46 30.78
CA TYR A 736 6.03 3.12 29.38
C TYR A 736 5.53 4.24 28.47
N GLU A 737 6.47 4.93 27.82
CA GLU A 737 6.22 6.08 26.94
C GLU A 737 7.20 6.01 25.75
N ASP A 738 6.70 6.23 24.53
CA ASP A 738 7.47 6.32 23.29
C ASP A 738 8.55 5.23 23.12
N GLY A 739 8.15 3.95 23.27
CA GLY A 739 9.05 2.80 23.10
C GLY A 739 10.00 2.53 24.27
N THR A 740 10.05 3.39 25.29
CA THR A 740 10.93 3.22 26.46
C THR A 740 10.15 2.71 27.68
N LEU A 741 10.54 1.56 28.20
CA LEU A 741 10.05 1.00 29.46
C LEU A 741 10.96 1.42 30.61
N THR A 742 10.42 2.10 31.62
CA THR A 742 11.15 2.47 32.83
C THR A 742 10.71 1.60 34.01
N LEU A 743 11.65 0.89 34.64
CA LEU A 743 11.42 0.05 35.81
C LEU A 743 12.23 0.59 36.99
N ASP A 744 11.56 1.03 38.05
CA ASP A 744 12.16 1.60 39.28
C ASP A 744 13.28 2.65 39.06
N GLY A 745 13.21 3.36 37.94
CA GLY A 745 14.11 4.46 37.57
C GLY A 745 15.18 4.12 36.53
N GLU A 746 15.30 2.86 36.11
CA GLU A 746 16.15 2.43 34.99
C GLU A 746 15.31 2.28 33.71
N GLY A 747 15.82 2.78 32.58
CA GLY A 747 15.12 2.79 31.30
C GLY A 747 15.65 1.74 30.33
N TYR A 748 14.74 1.07 29.62
CA TYR A 748 15.02 0.02 28.64
C TYR A 748 14.27 0.36 27.34
N LEU A 749 14.95 0.35 26.21
CA LEU A 749 14.33 0.58 24.91
C LEU A 749 13.69 -0.73 24.42
N LEU A 750 12.42 -0.69 24.05
CA LEU A 750 11.72 -1.85 23.48
C LEU A 750 11.61 -1.67 21.97
N ALA A 751 11.74 -2.77 21.22
CA ALA A 751 11.51 -2.77 19.78
C ALA A 751 10.03 -2.45 19.44
N ASP A 752 9.77 -1.92 18.24
CA ASP A 752 8.41 -1.55 17.80
C ASP A 752 7.44 -2.75 17.78
N ASP A 753 7.95 -3.95 17.51
CA ASP A 753 7.19 -5.22 17.46
C ASP A 753 7.34 -6.07 18.74
N VAL A 754 7.77 -5.46 19.85
CA VAL A 754 8.02 -6.15 21.13
C VAL A 754 6.86 -7.07 21.56
N LYS A 755 7.19 -8.32 21.88
CA LYS A 755 6.24 -9.32 22.35
C LYS A 755 6.19 -9.35 23.87
N VAL A 756 5.04 -9.03 24.45
CA VAL A 756 4.87 -8.96 25.91
C VAL A 756 3.93 -10.06 26.40
N TYR A 757 4.39 -10.83 27.41
CA TYR A 757 3.63 -11.93 27.98
C TYR A 757 3.51 -11.81 29.50
N THR A 758 2.33 -12.19 30.02
CA THR A 758 2.10 -12.39 31.46
C THR A 758 2.07 -13.88 31.76
N ILE A 759 2.79 -14.30 32.80
CA ILE A 759 2.91 -15.70 33.23
C ILE A 759 2.46 -15.80 34.69
N ASP A 760 1.35 -16.50 34.93
CA ASP A 760 0.80 -16.80 36.27
C ASP A 760 0.62 -18.32 36.40
N GLY A 761 1.64 -18.98 36.96
CA GLY A 761 1.79 -20.44 36.90
C GLY A 761 1.85 -20.93 35.47
N THR A 762 0.94 -21.85 35.09
CA THR A 762 0.86 -22.40 33.74
C THR A 762 -0.01 -21.59 32.76
N THR A 763 -0.51 -20.42 33.19
CA THR A 763 -1.33 -19.53 32.36
C THR A 763 -0.45 -18.45 31.76
N VAL A 764 -0.34 -18.45 30.43
CA VAL A 764 0.37 -17.41 29.66
C VAL A 764 -0.63 -16.59 28.85
N LYS A 765 -0.47 -15.27 28.82
CA LYS A 765 -1.25 -14.37 27.96
C LYS A 765 -0.37 -13.33 27.31
N SER A 766 -0.50 -13.19 26.00
CA SER A 766 0.05 -12.05 25.26
C SER A 766 -0.76 -10.78 25.57
N ILE A 767 -0.05 -9.66 25.71
CA ILE A 767 -0.59 -8.31 25.93
C ILE A 767 0.21 -7.31 25.09
N GLY A 768 -0.31 -6.09 24.92
CA GLY A 768 0.48 -4.99 24.35
C GLY A 768 1.37 -4.32 25.40
N ALA A 769 2.48 -3.70 24.96
CA ALA A 769 3.44 -3.01 25.83
C ALA A 769 2.81 -1.91 26.72
N GLY A 770 1.84 -1.15 26.19
CA GLY A 770 1.08 -0.16 26.97
C GLY A 770 0.25 -0.73 28.12
N SER A 771 0.16 -2.06 28.27
CA SER A 771 -0.50 -2.71 29.41
C SER A 771 0.46 -3.08 30.55
N ILE A 772 1.78 -2.98 30.36
CA ILE A 772 2.79 -3.43 31.33
C ILE A 772 2.60 -2.74 32.69
N GLU A 773 2.48 -1.41 32.72
CA GLU A 773 2.29 -0.62 33.95
C GLU A 773 1.11 -1.15 34.79
N ASN A 774 -0.03 -1.41 34.14
CA ASN A 774 -1.21 -1.90 34.83
C ASN A 774 -1.01 -3.32 35.38
N ARG A 775 -0.31 -4.20 34.66
CA ARG A 775 -0.04 -5.56 35.12
C ARG A 775 0.89 -5.59 36.33
N VAL A 776 1.93 -4.77 36.32
CA VAL A 776 2.88 -4.68 37.43
C VAL A 776 2.21 -4.04 38.66
N THR A 777 1.61 -2.86 38.49
CA THR A 777 1.10 -2.06 39.63
C THR A 777 -0.23 -2.51 40.22
N LYS A 778 -1.10 -3.18 39.43
CA LYS A 778 -2.46 -3.56 39.87
C LYS A 778 -2.67 -5.06 39.97
N ASP A 779 -2.07 -5.84 39.07
CA ASP A 779 -2.32 -7.28 38.99
C ASP A 779 -1.24 -8.11 39.70
N GLY A 780 -0.16 -7.48 40.15
CA GLY A 780 0.89 -8.05 40.99
C GLY A 780 1.92 -8.89 40.23
N PHE A 781 2.17 -8.58 38.95
CA PHE A 781 3.29 -9.16 38.20
C PHE A 781 4.55 -8.33 38.42
N ASP A 782 5.22 -8.52 39.55
CA ASP A 782 6.33 -7.69 40.03
C ASP A 782 7.73 -8.19 39.62
N ASN A 783 7.80 -9.26 38.82
CA ASN A 783 9.05 -9.77 38.25
C ASN A 783 9.03 -9.60 36.72
N VAL A 784 9.95 -8.78 36.20
CA VAL A 784 10.04 -8.41 34.78
C VAL A 784 11.34 -8.95 34.19
N THR A 785 11.25 -9.79 33.17
CA THR A 785 12.39 -10.29 32.39
C THR A 785 12.33 -9.72 30.98
N LEU A 786 13.41 -9.07 30.55
CA LEU A 786 13.60 -8.45 29.24
C LEU A 786 14.65 -9.25 28.47
N ILE A 787 14.40 -9.51 27.20
CA ILE A 787 15.24 -10.35 26.33
C ILE A 787 15.55 -9.58 25.04
N GLN A 788 16.83 -9.51 24.68
CA GLN A 788 17.35 -8.96 23.41
C GLN A 788 17.81 -10.10 22.49
N LEU A 789 17.86 -9.86 21.18
CA LEU A 789 18.26 -10.87 20.19
C LEU A 789 19.78 -10.98 20.03
N ASP A 790 20.52 -9.91 20.35
CA ASP A 790 21.97 -9.80 20.18
C ASP A 790 22.56 -8.94 21.33
N GLU A 791 23.80 -9.18 21.73
CA GLU A 791 24.54 -8.38 22.72
C GLU A 791 24.83 -6.95 22.22
N ASP A 792 24.89 -6.76 20.89
CA ASP A 792 25.12 -5.47 20.25
C ASP A 792 23.81 -4.69 19.97
N ASP A 793 22.64 -5.31 20.20
CA ASP A 793 21.34 -4.66 20.07
C ASP A 793 21.01 -3.84 21.34
N ASN A 794 20.49 -2.63 21.15
CA ASN A 794 20.08 -1.78 22.27
C ASN A 794 18.59 -1.91 22.59
N GLU A 795 17.85 -2.73 21.84
CA GLU A 795 16.41 -2.90 21.95
C GLU A 795 16.02 -4.29 22.48
N PHE A 796 15.01 -4.33 23.36
CA PHE A 796 14.44 -5.57 23.87
C PHE A 796 13.21 -5.97 23.05
N VAL A 797 13.21 -7.22 22.58
CA VAL A 797 12.17 -7.76 21.68
C VAL A 797 11.13 -8.62 22.40
N ILE A 798 11.43 -9.11 23.61
CA ILE A 798 10.49 -9.91 24.42
C ILE A 798 10.51 -9.43 25.87
N VAL A 799 9.32 -9.34 26.46
CA VAL A 799 9.12 -9.01 27.87
C VAL A 799 8.23 -10.07 28.54
N TYR A 800 8.73 -10.70 29.61
CA TYR A 800 7.96 -11.58 30.48
C TYR A 800 7.65 -10.90 31.82
N LEU A 801 6.37 -10.87 32.18
CA LEU A 801 5.85 -10.40 33.46
C LEU A 801 5.38 -11.61 34.29
N THR A 802 5.97 -11.84 35.45
CA THR A 802 5.74 -13.04 36.29
C THR A 802 5.37 -12.67 37.73
N LYS A 803 4.77 -13.61 38.48
CA LYS A 803 4.31 -13.47 39.87
C LYS A 803 4.98 -14.42 40.85
#